data_AF-A0A9D5C5E9-F1
#
_entry.id   AF-A0A9D5C5E9-F1
#
_cell.length_a   1.000
_cell.length_b   1.000
_cell.length_c   1.000
_cell.angle_alpha   90.00
_cell.angle_beta   90.00
_cell.angle_gamma   90.00
#
_symmetry.space_group_name_H-M   'P 1'
#
loop_
_entity.id
_entity.type
_entity.pdbx_description
1 polymer ?
#
loop_
_entity_poly.entity_id
_entity_poly.type
_entity_poly.pdbx_seq_one_letter_code
_entity_poly.pdbx_strand_id
1 'polypeptide(L)'
;MQNNGISLMEPNETNALMQVGPHAYGAFSPLERKWVHDLVTQLKDGDDWAPSKGKTVNLKIYRPISNPTTLFKTAGSLSRSIPEFGLASASSSKRAPTPSVWLSTMSDLHAPLRPKRKKQWVDYLVQFRWIVVIFVVLPVSFTIYFLIYLGDVRSELKSYKRRQREHDENVLKVVNRLKQRDPKKDGLVCTARKPYIAVGMRNVDYKRARHFEVDLSAFRNVLEIDKERMIARVEPLVNMGQISRVTVPMNLSLAVVAELDDLTVGGLINGYGIEGSSHLYGLFSDTVVAMEVVLADGRVVRATKDNEYSDLFYAIPWSQGTIGFLVSADIRLIPVKEYMKVTYKPARGNLKELAQAYADSFAPRDGDPTKVPDFVETMIYTPTEGVVMTGKYASKEEATRKGNIINEVGWWFKPWFYQHCQRALTSGEFVEYIPTREYYHRHTRSMYWEGKLILPFGDQWWFRWCFGWLMPPKVSLLKATQGEAVRNYYHDMHVIQDMLVPLYKVGDALEFLHKEMEVYPVWLCPHRLFKLPVKTMVYPEPGFELHQRQGDTSYAQMYTDIGIYYAPAAVLRGEEFDGVEAVRRYEQWLIQNHGFQPQYTVTELTEKDFWRMFDGELYEQCRRKYKAVGTFMSVYYKSKKGKKTEKEVCEAEQAMLEPAYAE
;
A
#
# COMPACT_ATOMS: atom_id res chain seq x y z
N MET A 1 -1.53 16.84 -65.53
CA MET A 1 -1.27 15.48 -66.02
C MET A 1 -0.13 14.90 -65.20
N GLN A 2 -0.38 13.75 -64.57
CA GLN A 2 0.52 12.77 -63.92
C GLN A 2 1.79 13.18 -63.12
N ASN A 3 1.88 12.49 -61.97
CA ASN A 3 3.04 12.07 -61.17
C ASN A 3 3.86 13.09 -60.37
N ASN A 4 3.83 12.89 -59.05
CA ASN A 4 4.98 12.73 -58.13
C ASN A 4 4.37 12.33 -56.77
N GLY A 5 4.57 11.11 -56.24
CA GLY A 5 5.83 10.63 -55.69
C GLY A 5 5.72 10.62 -54.16
N ILE A 6 5.12 9.56 -53.59
CA ILE A 6 4.96 9.36 -52.13
C ILE A 6 6.30 8.89 -51.57
N SER A 7 6.89 9.68 -50.66
CA SER A 7 8.02 9.27 -49.82
C SER A 7 7.50 8.89 -48.44
N LEU A 8 7.58 7.60 -48.12
CA LEU A 8 7.41 7.07 -46.76
C LEU A 8 8.59 7.55 -45.90
N MET A 9 8.32 8.33 -44.85
CA MET A 9 9.26 8.54 -43.75
C MET A 9 8.93 7.56 -42.63
N GLU A 10 9.88 6.69 -42.30
CA GLU A 10 9.86 5.89 -41.07
C GLU A 10 10.03 6.78 -39.83
N PRO A 11 9.33 6.53 -38.71
CA PRO A 11 9.63 7.20 -37.45
C PRO A 11 10.73 6.44 -36.69
N ASN A 12 11.86 7.11 -36.49
CA ASN A 12 12.89 6.75 -35.51
C ASN A 12 12.32 6.85 -34.07
N GLU A 13 11.68 5.79 -33.58
CA GLU A 13 11.15 5.70 -32.21
C GLU A 13 12.23 5.44 -31.13
N THR A 14 13.50 5.25 -31.51
CA THR A 14 14.55 4.83 -30.58
C THR A 14 15.28 6.00 -29.88
N ASN A 15 15.22 7.21 -30.42
CA ASN A 15 16.03 8.34 -29.93
C ASN A 15 15.39 9.18 -28.81
N ALA A 16 14.07 9.06 -28.59
CA ALA A 16 13.41 9.76 -27.47
C ALA A 16 13.70 9.10 -26.10
N LEU A 17 14.19 7.86 -26.08
CA LEU A 17 14.59 7.14 -24.86
C LEU A 17 15.99 7.52 -24.35
N MET A 18 16.76 8.34 -25.09
CA MET A 18 18.17 8.62 -24.81
C MET A 18 18.44 9.93 -24.02
N GLN A 19 17.42 10.65 -23.56
CA GLN A 19 17.59 11.85 -22.69
C GLN A 19 17.16 11.63 -21.24
N VAL A 20 17.31 10.40 -20.73
CA VAL A 20 16.95 10.04 -19.35
C VAL A 20 18.10 10.40 -18.40
N GLY A 21 17.94 11.49 -17.66
CA GLY A 21 18.84 11.84 -16.56
C GLY A 21 18.71 10.84 -15.37
N PRO A 22 19.72 10.75 -14.48
CA PRO A 22 19.88 9.70 -13.46
C PRO A 22 18.87 9.69 -12.28
N HIS A 23 17.71 10.34 -12.40
CA HIS A 23 16.82 10.68 -11.28
C HIS A 23 15.65 9.71 -11.00
N ALA A 24 15.67 8.46 -11.49
CA ALA A 24 14.46 7.61 -11.53
C ALA A 24 14.32 6.39 -10.54
N TYR A 25 14.97 6.32 -9.36
CA TYR A 25 14.97 5.03 -8.61
C TYR A 25 14.91 5.14 -7.06
N GLY A 26 13.82 4.64 -6.45
CA GLY A 26 13.61 4.66 -4.99
C GLY A 26 14.44 3.65 -4.17
N ALA A 27 14.99 2.62 -4.83
CA ALA A 27 15.76 1.55 -4.18
C ALA A 27 17.29 1.68 -4.33
N PHE A 28 17.79 2.54 -5.22
CA PHE A 28 19.22 2.70 -5.52
C PHE A 28 19.62 4.17 -5.51
N SER A 29 20.85 4.47 -5.13
CA SER A 29 21.45 5.80 -5.18
C SER A 29 21.71 6.28 -6.61
N PRO A 30 21.77 7.60 -6.86
CA PRO A 30 22.27 8.21 -8.11
C PRO A 30 23.60 7.66 -8.62
N LEU A 31 24.52 7.28 -7.74
CA LEU A 31 25.79 6.65 -8.13
C LEU A 31 25.60 5.20 -8.60
N GLU A 32 24.83 4.40 -7.87
CA GLU A 32 24.54 3.01 -8.22
C GLU A 32 23.75 2.93 -9.53
N ARG A 33 22.80 3.84 -9.75
CA ARG A 33 22.03 3.91 -11.01
C ARG A 33 22.90 4.24 -12.20
N LYS A 34 23.82 5.21 -12.05
CA LYS A 34 24.78 5.56 -13.10
C LYS A 34 25.69 4.36 -13.41
N TRP A 35 26.19 3.70 -12.37
CA TRP A 35 27.01 2.51 -12.51
C TRP A 35 26.28 1.35 -13.23
N VAL A 36 25.02 1.09 -12.88
CA VAL A 36 24.19 0.06 -13.55
C VAL A 36 23.81 0.48 -14.97
N HIS A 37 23.47 1.74 -15.21
CA HIS A 37 23.21 2.26 -16.55
C HIS A 37 24.43 2.07 -17.45
N ASP A 38 25.62 2.41 -16.96
CA ASP A 38 26.88 2.24 -17.69
C ASP A 38 27.17 0.76 -17.95
N LEU A 39 26.91 -0.12 -16.98
CA LEU A 39 27.05 -1.58 -17.13
C LEU A 39 26.07 -2.17 -18.17
N VAL A 40 24.80 -1.72 -18.17
CA VAL A 40 23.76 -2.16 -19.11
C VAL A 40 24.00 -1.61 -20.52
N THR A 41 24.54 -0.40 -20.62
CA THR A 41 24.95 0.19 -21.91
C THR A 41 26.11 -0.60 -22.51
N GLN A 42 27.10 -1.00 -21.70
CA GLN A 42 28.20 -1.87 -22.14
C GLN A 42 27.75 -3.28 -22.57
N LEU A 43 26.63 -3.79 -22.03
CA LEU A 43 26.06 -5.08 -22.44
C LEU A 43 25.19 -4.98 -23.71
N LYS A 44 24.69 -3.79 -24.06
CA LYS A 44 23.92 -3.55 -25.30
C LYS A 44 24.78 -3.51 -26.55
N ASP A 45 26.05 -3.14 -26.43
CA ASP A 45 27.01 -3.16 -27.54
C ASP A 45 27.52 -4.59 -27.86
N GLY A 46 26.94 -5.63 -27.25
CA GLY A 46 27.38 -7.02 -27.35
C GLY A 46 26.77 -7.86 -28.49
N ASP A 47 25.86 -7.31 -29.31
CA ASP A 47 25.18 -8.08 -30.36
C ASP A 47 25.95 -8.17 -31.70
N ASP A 48 27.17 -7.63 -31.80
CA ASP A 48 28.03 -7.75 -33.00
C ASP A 48 29.53 -7.97 -32.67
N TRP A 49 29.88 -9.00 -31.89
CA TRP A 49 31.30 -9.34 -31.65
C TRP A 49 31.67 -10.76 -32.16
N ALA A 50 32.44 -10.80 -33.25
CA ALA A 50 33.27 -11.94 -33.66
C ALA A 50 34.69 -11.83 -33.04
N PRO A 51 35.31 -12.93 -32.55
CA PRO A 51 36.47 -12.82 -31.67
C PRO A 51 37.76 -12.56 -32.44
N SER A 52 38.25 -11.32 -32.44
CA SER A 52 39.66 -11.02 -32.77
C SER A 52 40.48 -10.78 -31.51
N LYS A 53 41.59 -11.52 -31.40
CA LYS A 53 42.54 -11.57 -30.28
C LYS A 53 43.04 -10.18 -29.84
N GLY A 54 43.05 -9.98 -28.52
CA GLY A 54 44.02 -9.14 -27.81
C GLY A 54 43.73 -7.63 -27.76
N LYS A 55 42.94 -7.18 -26.78
CA LYS A 55 43.06 -5.83 -26.21
C LYS A 55 42.84 -5.87 -24.70
N THR A 56 43.88 -5.52 -23.95
CA THR A 56 43.87 -5.30 -22.51
C THR A 56 43.19 -3.97 -22.21
N VAL A 57 42.14 -3.96 -21.39
CA VAL A 57 41.47 -2.72 -20.94
C VAL A 57 42.20 -2.18 -19.71
N ASN A 58 42.84 -1.02 -19.85
CA ASN A 58 43.44 -0.27 -18.75
C ASN A 58 42.36 0.48 -17.97
N LEU A 59 42.03 0.00 -16.77
CA LEU A 59 41.24 0.74 -15.78
C LEU A 59 42.15 1.72 -15.04
N LYS A 60 42.02 3.03 -15.33
CA LYS A 60 42.57 4.09 -14.48
C LYS A 60 41.76 4.15 -13.18
N ILE A 61 42.29 3.50 -12.14
CA ILE A 61 41.82 3.63 -10.76
C ILE A 61 42.19 5.03 -10.26
N TYR A 62 41.20 5.86 -9.93
CA TYR A 62 41.42 7.10 -9.18
C TYR A 62 41.89 6.74 -7.76
N ARG A 63 43.09 7.17 -7.39
CA ARG A 63 43.63 7.03 -6.03
C ARG A 63 42.79 7.87 -5.04
N PRO A 64 42.44 7.34 -3.85
CA PRO A 64 41.89 8.15 -2.78
C PRO A 64 43.01 9.00 -2.15
N ILE A 65 42.68 10.26 -1.84
CA ILE A 65 43.52 11.19 -1.10
C ILE A 65 43.70 10.65 0.33
N SER A 66 44.95 10.52 0.73
CA SER A 66 45.42 10.07 2.05
C SER A 66 45.53 11.21 3.06
N ASN A 67 44.81 11.13 4.20
CA ASN A 67 45.28 11.34 5.59
C ASN A 67 44.13 11.71 6.54
N PRO A 68 43.91 10.96 7.64
CA PRO A 68 43.12 11.40 8.78
C PRO A 68 44.03 11.66 9.99
N THR A 69 44.53 12.88 10.15
CA THR A 69 45.22 13.29 11.40
C THR A 69 45.16 14.81 11.56
N THR A 70 44.03 15.32 12.04
CA THR A 70 43.95 16.54 12.88
C THR A 70 42.51 16.77 13.27
N LEU A 71 42.18 16.55 14.55
CA LEU A 71 41.16 17.26 15.36
C LEU A 71 40.84 16.44 16.61
N PHE A 72 41.83 16.28 17.48
CA PHE A 72 41.63 16.04 18.90
C PHE A 72 42.61 16.95 19.63
N LYS A 73 42.11 18.08 20.13
CA LYS A 73 42.65 18.89 21.23
C LYS A 73 41.84 20.19 21.33
N THR A 74 40.79 20.18 22.15
CA THR A 74 40.41 21.24 23.11
C THR A 74 38.95 21.06 23.54
N ALA A 75 38.75 20.45 24.71
CA ALA A 75 37.62 20.72 25.59
C ALA A 75 37.88 19.98 26.92
N GLY A 76 38.81 20.54 27.70
CA GLY A 76 39.00 20.18 29.09
C GLY A 76 38.26 21.17 30.00
N SER A 77 37.61 20.60 31.01
CA SER A 77 37.12 21.22 32.25
C SER A 77 35.95 22.20 32.17
N LEU A 78 34.84 21.83 32.81
CA LEU A 78 34.31 22.58 33.96
C LEU A 78 33.21 21.76 34.64
N SER A 79 33.59 21.14 35.76
CA SER A 79 32.70 20.73 36.84
C SER A 79 32.09 21.96 37.51
N ARG A 80 30.79 21.96 37.82
CA ARG A 80 30.24 22.45 39.10
C ARG A 80 28.72 22.30 39.22
N SER A 81 28.34 21.78 40.40
CA SER A 81 27.17 22.08 41.23
C SER A 81 25.75 21.90 40.67
N ILE A 82 25.11 20.84 41.15
CA ILE A 82 23.66 20.65 41.29
C ILE A 82 23.21 21.34 42.59
N PRO A 83 22.10 22.10 42.60
CA PRO A 83 21.35 22.35 43.82
C PRO A 83 20.03 21.57 43.81
N GLU A 84 19.82 20.80 44.88
CA GLU A 84 18.52 20.33 45.35
C GLU A 84 17.67 21.53 45.80
N PHE A 85 16.37 21.54 45.49
CA PHE A 85 15.39 22.32 46.25
C PHE A 85 14.11 21.50 46.44
N GLY A 86 13.71 21.39 47.70
CA GLY A 86 12.66 20.53 48.21
C GLY A 86 11.24 21.03 47.97
N LEU A 87 10.33 20.05 47.99
CA LEU A 87 8.89 20.22 48.03
C LEU A 87 8.44 20.60 49.45
N ALA A 88 7.79 21.75 49.58
CA ALA A 88 7.00 22.11 50.75
C ALA A 88 5.51 22.08 50.39
N SER A 89 4.74 21.42 51.24
CA SER A 89 3.28 21.32 51.19
C SER A 89 2.62 22.58 51.76
N ALA A 90 1.50 22.98 51.19
CA ALA A 90 0.53 23.84 51.86
C ALA A 90 -0.89 23.52 51.37
N SER A 91 -1.71 23.06 52.31
CA SER A 91 -3.15 22.89 52.18
C SER A 91 -3.87 24.22 52.39
N SER A 92 -4.93 24.49 51.62
CA SER A 92 -6.07 25.26 52.16
C SER A 92 -7.35 24.93 51.41
N SER A 93 -8.38 24.62 52.20
CA SER A 93 -9.76 24.36 51.82
C SER A 93 -10.55 25.67 51.67
N LYS A 94 -11.53 25.72 50.76
CA LYS A 94 -12.85 26.36 50.96
C LYS A 94 -13.83 25.97 49.83
N ARG A 95 -15.09 25.67 50.20
CA ARG A 95 -16.20 25.14 49.37
C ARG A 95 -17.06 26.25 48.73
N ALA A 96 -17.50 25.98 47.49
CA ALA A 96 -18.85 26.16 46.86
C ALA A 96 -19.48 27.59 46.73
N PRO A 97 -20.34 27.89 45.71
CA PRO A 97 -21.31 26.99 45.04
C PRO A 97 -21.37 27.02 43.50
N THR A 98 -22.09 26.03 42.95
CA THR A 98 -22.42 25.76 41.54
C THR A 98 -23.29 26.84 40.87
N PRO A 99 -23.21 26.94 39.54
CA PRO A 99 -24.39 26.67 38.72
C PRO A 99 -24.11 25.68 37.58
N SER A 100 -25.16 24.92 37.31
CA SER A 100 -25.28 23.80 36.40
C SER A 100 -25.41 24.19 34.92
N VAL A 101 -25.08 23.21 34.08
CA VAL A 101 -25.45 22.98 32.67
C VAL A 101 -24.54 23.64 31.62
N TRP A 102 -23.99 22.77 30.74
CA TRP A 102 -23.16 23.05 29.55
C TRP A 102 -21.65 23.25 29.75
N LEU A 103 -20.96 22.20 30.21
CA LEU A 103 -19.53 21.98 30.01
C LEU A 103 -19.27 20.47 30.13
N SER A 104 -19.43 19.71 29.05
CA SER A 104 -18.82 18.38 28.95
C SER A 104 -17.31 18.59 28.78
N THR A 105 -16.63 18.69 29.92
CA THR A 105 -15.19 18.85 30.01
C THR A 105 -14.44 17.66 29.42
N MET A 106 -13.25 17.95 28.90
CA MET A 106 -12.24 17.08 28.27
C MET A 106 -11.71 15.92 29.17
N SER A 107 -12.46 15.47 30.17
CA SER A 107 -12.02 14.55 31.23
C SER A 107 -12.20 13.06 30.91
N ASP A 108 -12.86 12.71 29.81
CA ASP A 108 -13.34 11.32 29.63
C ASP A 108 -12.48 10.47 28.66
N LEU A 109 -11.37 11.01 28.14
CA LEU A 109 -10.39 10.26 27.33
C LEU A 109 -9.21 9.76 28.19
N HIS A 110 -9.49 9.25 29.39
CA HIS A 110 -8.48 8.51 30.14
C HIS A 110 -8.42 7.07 29.64
N ALA A 111 -7.25 6.67 29.11
CA ALA A 111 -6.99 5.27 28.79
C ALA A 111 -7.20 4.41 30.05
N PRO A 112 -7.90 3.26 29.94
CA PRO A 112 -8.16 2.40 31.10
C PRO A 112 -6.84 1.90 31.70
N LEU A 113 -6.70 1.94 33.03
CA LEU A 113 -5.55 1.37 33.73
C LEU A 113 -5.59 -0.15 33.59
N ARG A 114 -4.57 -0.73 32.97
CA ARG A 114 -4.47 -2.17 32.72
C ARG A 114 -3.37 -2.80 33.57
N PRO A 115 -3.55 -4.05 34.04
CA PRO A 115 -2.51 -4.76 34.79
C PRO A 115 -1.27 -5.00 33.92
N LYS A 116 -0.10 -5.15 34.56
CA LYS A 116 1.15 -5.46 33.85
C LYS A 116 1.17 -6.91 33.39
N ARG A 117 1.54 -7.13 32.12
CA ARG A 117 1.74 -8.46 31.53
C ARG A 117 3.09 -9.04 31.97
N LYS A 118 3.12 -10.34 32.26
CA LYS A 118 4.38 -11.08 32.50
C LYS A 118 5.16 -11.24 31.19
N LYS A 119 6.45 -10.86 31.19
CA LYS A 119 7.34 -11.06 30.04
C LYS A 119 7.56 -12.55 29.79
N GLN A 120 7.54 -12.93 28.52
CA GLN A 120 7.80 -14.28 28.05
C GLN A 120 9.09 -14.30 27.21
N TRP A 121 9.64 -15.49 26.97
CA TRP A 121 10.85 -15.66 26.14
C TRP A 121 10.73 -15.04 24.75
N VAL A 122 9.52 -15.04 24.16
CA VAL A 122 9.26 -14.46 22.84
C VAL A 122 9.45 -12.94 22.83
N ASP A 123 9.16 -12.24 23.94
CA ASP A 123 9.38 -10.79 24.04
C ASP A 123 10.87 -10.44 23.81
N TYR A 124 11.78 -11.27 24.34
CA TYR A 124 13.22 -11.09 24.14
C TYR A 124 13.66 -11.44 22.70
N LEU A 125 13.10 -12.50 22.11
CA LEU A 125 13.38 -12.86 20.71
C LEU A 125 12.99 -11.72 19.75
N VAL A 126 11.84 -11.10 19.99
CA VAL A 126 11.38 -9.95 19.21
C VAL A 126 12.29 -8.74 19.43
N GLN A 127 12.72 -8.48 20.68
CA GLN A 127 13.64 -7.39 21.00
C GLN A 127 14.98 -7.49 20.26
N PHE A 128 15.53 -8.69 20.08
CA PHE A 128 16.82 -8.90 19.38
C PHE A 128 16.69 -9.23 17.89
N ARG A 129 15.45 -9.24 17.36
CA ARG A 129 15.18 -9.62 15.97
C ARG A 129 15.89 -8.73 14.94
N TRP A 130 16.16 -7.49 15.30
CA TRP A 130 16.89 -6.54 14.45
C TRP A 130 18.24 -7.10 13.98
N ILE A 131 18.90 -7.99 14.74
CA ILE A 131 20.18 -8.61 14.37
C ILE A 131 20.01 -9.43 13.09
N VAL A 132 19.02 -10.34 13.09
CA VAL A 132 18.69 -11.15 11.90
C VAL A 132 18.23 -10.25 10.75
N VAL A 133 17.49 -9.19 11.06
CA VAL A 133 17.02 -8.26 10.03
C VAL A 133 18.20 -7.57 9.33
N ILE A 134 19.17 -7.03 10.07
CA ILE A 134 20.30 -6.30 9.50
C ILE A 134 21.23 -7.23 8.72
N PHE A 135 21.61 -8.37 9.31
CA PHE A 135 22.67 -9.19 8.74
C PHE A 135 22.19 -10.26 7.76
N VAL A 136 20.88 -10.55 7.72
CA VAL A 136 20.30 -11.56 6.83
C VAL A 136 19.18 -10.97 5.97
N VAL A 137 18.13 -10.42 6.59
CA VAL A 137 16.93 -10.02 5.84
C VAL A 137 17.22 -8.88 4.88
N LEU A 138 17.91 -7.82 5.32
CA LEU A 138 18.20 -6.64 4.50
C LEU A 138 19.10 -6.96 3.29
N PRO A 139 20.27 -7.62 3.43
CA PRO A 139 21.11 -8.00 2.28
C PRO A 139 20.41 -8.92 1.27
N VAL A 140 19.65 -9.91 1.76
CA VAL A 140 18.91 -10.82 0.88
C VAL A 140 17.75 -10.10 0.21
N SER A 141 17.05 -9.21 0.92
CA SER A 141 15.97 -8.39 0.35
C SER A 141 16.50 -7.50 -0.77
N PHE A 142 17.61 -6.79 -0.53
CA PHE A 142 18.30 -5.99 -1.53
C PHE A 142 18.65 -6.81 -2.77
N THR A 143 19.22 -8.00 -2.57
CA THR A 143 19.56 -8.92 -3.68
C THR A 143 18.31 -9.31 -4.48
N ILE A 144 17.21 -9.66 -3.81
CA ILE A 144 15.94 -10.00 -4.47
C ILE A 144 15.40 -8.81 -5.26
N TYR A 145 15.36 -7.61 -4.67
CA TYR A 145 14.88 -6.41 -5.35
C TYR A 145 15.75 -6.07 -6.56
N PHE A 146 17.07 -6.19 -6.44
CA PHE A 146 18.00 -5.99 -7.55
C PHE A 146 17.75 -6.98 -8.69
N LEU A 147 17.55 -8.26 -8.39
CA LEU A 147 17.24 -9.27 -9.41
C LEU A 147 15.87 -9.05 -10.07
N ILE A 148 14.84 -8.67 -9.30
CA ILE A 148 13.53 -8.29 -9.84
C ILE A 148 13.69 -7.09 -10.78
N TYR A 149 14.39 -6.05 -10.33
CA TYR A 149 14.67 -4.87 -11.13
C TYR A 149 15.38 -5.20 -12.45
N LEU A 150 16.40 -6.05 -12.43
CA LEU A 150 17.07 -6.51 -13.64
C LEU A 150 16.11 -7.29 -14.56
N GLY A 151 15.21 -8.10 -14.00
CA GLY A 151 14.16 -8.80 -14.73
C GLY A 151 13.19 -7.83 -15.41
N ASP A 152 12.74 -6.82 -14.69
CA ASP A 152 11.83 -5.80 -15.23
C ASP A 152 12.50 -5.01 -16.35
N VAL A 153 13.74 -4.55 -16.17
CA VAL A 153 14.50 -3.82 -17.20
C VAL A 153 14.67 -4.69 -18.44
N ARG A 154 15.00 -5.97 -18.29
CA ARG A 154 15.08 -6.92 -19.42
C ARG A 154 13.75 -7.09 -20.13
N SER A 155 12.64 -7.06 -19.40
CA SER A 155 11.29 -7.09 -20.00
C SER A 155 10.97 -5.79 -20.73
N GLU A 156 11.30 -4.64 -20.15
CA GLU A 156 11.09 -3.31 -20.72
C GLU A 156 11.87 -3.12 -22.04
N LEU A 157 13.03 -3.78 -22.20
CA LEU A 157 13.78 -3.82 -23.46
C LEU A 157 13.08 -4.59 -24.58
N LYS A 158 12.08 -5.43 -24.28
CA LYS A 158 11.32 -6.16 -25.29
C LYS A 158 10.27 -5.24 -25.91
N SER A 159 10.04 -5.41 -27.22
CA SER A 159 8.91 -4.75 -27.88
C SER A 159 7.57 -5.18 -27.27
N TYR A 160 6.56 -4.31 -27.33
CA TYR A 160 5.21 -4.64 -26.87
C TYR A 160 4.65 -5.89 -27.59
N LYS A 161 4.90 -6.03 -28.90
CA LYS A 161 4.54 -7.24 -29.67
C LYS A 161 5.12 -8.52 -29.08
N ARG A 162 6.39 -8.50 -28.64
CA ARG A 162 7.03 -9.67 -28.02
C ARG A 162 6.40 -9.98 -26.65
N ARG A 163 6.18 -8.96 -25.82
CA ARG A 163 5.53 -9.13 -24.51
C ARG A 163 4.10 -9.67 -24.65
N GLN A 164 3.35 -9.20 -25.65
CA GLN A 164 2.01 -9.73 -25.94
C GLN A 164 2.03 -11.22 -26.33
N ARG A 165 2.99 -11.65 -27.17
CA ARG A 165 3.13 -13.09 -27.51
C ARG A 165 3.46 -13.93 -26.27
N GLU A 166 4.41 -13.47 -25.45
CA GLU A 166 4.76 -14.15 -24.20
C GLU A 166 3.56 -14.23 -23.23
N HIS A 167 2.75 -13.17 -23.18
CA HIS A 167 1.49 -13.13 -22.44
C HIS A 167 0.52 -14.22 -22.94
N ASP A 168 0.22 -14.26 -24.24
CA ASP A 168 -0.70 -15.22 -24.84
C ASP A 168 -0.25 -16.67 -24.59
N GLU A 169 1.05 -16.95 -24.71
CA GLU A 169 1.65 -18.24 -24.39
C GLU A 169 1.48 -18.61 -22.90
N ASN A 170 1.63 -17.64 -21.99
CA ASN A 170 1.46 -17.86 -20.56
C ASN A 170 -0.02 -18.08 -20.19
N VAL A 171 -0.96 -17.38 -20.84
CA VAL A 171 -2.40 -17.64 -20.69
C VAL A 171 -2.74 -19.07 -21.10
N LEU A 172 -2.20 -19.55 -22.22
CA LEU A 172 -2.39 -20.94 -22.65
C LEU A 172 -1.83 -21.95 -21.64
N LYS A 173 -0.68 -21.68 -21.03
CA LYS A 173 -0.13 -22.54 -19.95
C LYS A 173 -1.08 -22.60 -18.75
N VAL A 174 -1.68 -21.48 -18.35
CA VAL A 174 -2.66 -21.41 -17.26
C VAL A 174 -3.90 -22.23 -17.60
N VAL A 175 -4.47 -22.05 -18.79
CA VAL A 175 -5.64 -22.80 -19.25
C VAL A 175 -5.35 -24.30 -19.31
N ASN A 176 -4.21 -24.69 -19.88
CA ASN A 176 -3.81 -26.10 -19.97
C ASN A 176 -3.58 -26.71 -18.59
N ARG A 177 -2.96 -25.96 -17.67
CA ARG A 177 -2.77 -26.41 -16.28
C ARG A 177 -4.12 -26.59 -15.59
N LEU A 178 -5.06 -25.67 -15.75
CA LEU A 178 -6.38 -25.77 -15.12
C LEU A 178 -7.18 -26.98 -15.62
N LYS A 179 -7.09 -27.31 -16.92
CA LYS A 179 -7.73 -28.49 -17.53
C LYS A 179 -7.17 -29.83 -17.03
N GLN A 180 -5.95 -29.86 -16.47
CA GLN A 180 -5.35 -31.06 -15.90
C GLN A 180 -5.92 -31.41 -14.52
N ARG A 181 -6.70 -30.52 -13.89
CA ARG A 181 -7.28 -30.75 -12.58
C ARG A 181 -8.30 -31.88 -12.64
N ASP A 182 -8.18 -32.85 -11.75
CA ASP A 182 -9.20 -33.85 -11.44
C ASP A 182 -9.89 -33.46 -10.12
N PRO A 183 -11.12 -32.92 -10.13
CA PRO A 183 -11.80 -32.47 -8.91
C PRO A 183 -12.00 -33.56 -7.85
N LYS A 184 -11.95 -34.85 -8.22
CA LYS A 184 -12.07 -35.94 -7.25
C LYS A 184 -10.77 -36.17 -6.49
N LYS A 185 -9.63 -35.94 -7.13
CA LYS A 185 -8.28 -36.18 -6.58
C LYS A 185 -7.60 -34.91 -6.08
N ASP A 186 -7.80 -33.82 -6.81
CA ASP A 186 -7.22 -32.52 -6.56
C ASP A 186 -8.18 -31.63 -5.78
N GLY A 187 -7.64 -30.80 -4.89
CA GLY A 187 -8.46 -29.91 -4.08
C GLY A 187 -8.83 -28.62 -4.82
N LEU A 188 -9.20 -27.60 -4.05
CA LEU A 188 -9.55 -26.29 -4.60
C LEU A 188 -8.36 -25.62 -5.32
N VAL A 189 -8.67 -24.94 -6.40
CA VAL A 189 -7.73 -24.21 -7.24
C VAL A 189 -7.22 -22.96 -6.51
N CYS A 190 -5.92 -22.74 -6.57
CA CYS A 190 -5.30 -21.52 -6.10
C CYS A 190 -4.04 -21.19 -6.90
N THR A 191 -3.52 -19.98 -6.72
CA THR A 191 -2.24 -19.60 -7.33
C THR A 191 -1.09 -20.40 -6.70
N ALA A 192 0.00 -20.66 -7.42
CA ALA A 192 1.22 -21.27 -6.87
C ALA A 192 2.01 -20.33 -5.93
N ARG A 193 1.55 -19.08 -5.77
CA ARG A 193 2.18 -18.05 -4.93
C ARG A 193 2.23 -18.53 -3.48
N LYS A 194 3.43 -18.68 -2.93
CA LYS A 194 3.58 -19.14 -1.55
C LYS A 194 3.00 -18.13 -0.54
N PRO A 195 2.39 -18.59 0.57
CA PRO A 195 1.76 -17.76 1.61
C PRO A 195 2.56 -16.54 2.04
N TYR A 196 3.85 -16.73 2.34
CA TYR A 196 4.73 -15.68 2.84
C TYR A 196 4.99 -14.58 1.80
N ILE A 197 4.73 -14.80 0.51
CA ILE A 197 4.92 -13.77 -0.54
C ILE A 197 3.80 -12.72 -0.52
N ALA A 198 2.65 -13.01 0.09
CA ALA A 198 1.58 -12.02 0.22
C ALA A 198 2.01 -10.89 1.18
N VAL A 199 1.67 -9.64 0.85
CA VAL A 199 2.02 -8.47 1.68
C VAL A 199 1.16 -8.42 2.95
N GLY A 200 -0.13 -8.76 2.87
CA GLY A 200 -1.05 -8.73 4.02
C GLY A 200 -0.74 -9.74 5.15
N MET A 201 -1.12 -9.41 6.39
CA MET A 201 -0.81 -10.21 7.59
C MET A 201 -1.55 -11.55 7.68
N ARG A 202 -2.52 -11.81 6.81
CA ARG A 202 -3.29 -13.05 6.82
C ARG A 202 -2.42 -14.30 6.75
N ASN A 203 -2.76 -15.26 7.59
CA ASN A 203 -2.28 -16.63 7.46
C ASN A 203 -2.97 -17.30 6.27
N VAL A 204 -2.23 -17.56 5.20
CA VAL A 204 -2.73 -18.29 4.02
C VAL A 204 -2.71 -19.81 4.29
N ASP A 205 -3.21 -20.22 5.46
CA ASP A 205 -3.16 -21.62 5.92
C ASP A 205 -4.11 -22.53 5.14
N TYR A 206 -4.97 -21.96 4.29
CA TYR A 206 -5.84 -22.74 3.41
C TYR A 206 -5.11 -23.62 2.41
N LYS A 207 -3.87 -23.25 2.05
CA LYS A 207 -3.01 -24.07 1.17
C LYS A 207 -2.37 -25.26 1.89
N ARG A 208 -2.63 -25.45 3.18
CA ARG A 208 -2.20 -26.66 3.89
C ARG A 208 -3.13 -27.84 3.62
N ALA A 209 -4.40 -27.55 3.34
CA ALA A 209 -5.35 -28.56 2.87
C ALA A 209 -5.05 -28.93 1.41
N ARG A 210 -5.70 -29.99 0.93
CA ARG A 210 -5.64 -30.41 -0.47
C ARG A 210 -5.97 -29.24 -1.40
N HIS A 211 -5.11 -28.96 -2.38
CA HIS A 211 -5.28 -27.83 -3.30
C HIS A 211 -4.59 -28.12 -4.64
N PHE A 212 -4.97 -27.37 -5.67
CA PHE A 212 -4.38 -27.43 -7.01
C PHE A 212 -3.72 -26.09 -7.35
N GLU A 213 -2.39 -26.08 -7.43
CA GLU A 213 -1.62 -24.87 -7.73
C GLU A 213 -1.56 -24.58 -9.24
N VAL A 214 -1.80 -23.32 -9.59
CA VAL A 214 -1.63 -22.74 -10.93
C VAL A 214 -0.61 -21.61 -10.85
N ASP A 215 0.48 -21.72 -11.61
CA ASP A 215 1.54 -20.72 -11.58
C ASP A 215 1.19 -19.50 -12.44
N LEU A 216 1.24 -18.31 -11.83
CA LEU A 216 1.05 -17.01 -12.47
C LEU A 216 2.32 -16.15 -12.39
N SER A 217 3.45 -16.70 -11.95
CA SER A 217 4.68 -15.96 -11.66
C SER A 217 5.26 -15.20 -12.86
N ALA A 218 4.95 -15.63 -14.08
CA ALA A 218 5.41 -15.03 -15.32
C ALA A 218 4.68 -13.74 -15.73
N PHE A 219 3.51 -13.46 -15.16
CA PHE A 219 2.63 -12.35 -15.54
C PHE A 219 3.09 -11.00 -14.95
N ARG A 220 4.27 -10.52 -15.35
CA ARG A 220 4.97 -9.33 -14.78
C ARG A 220 5.25 -8.22 -15.80
N ASN A 221 4.65 -8.27 -16.97
CA ASN A 221 4.92 -7.37 -18.08
C ASN A 221 3.92 -6.20 -18.12
N VAL A 222 4.43 -5.01 -18.36
CA VAL A 222 3.63 -3.91 -18.93
C VAL A 222 3.41 -4.27 -20.40
N LEU A 223 2.19 -4.51 -20.84
CA LEU A 223 1.91 -4.99 -22.21
C LEU A 223 1.81 -3.85 -23.21
N GLU A 224 1.29 -2.69 -22.79
CA GLU A 224 1.10 -1.52 -23.64
C GLU A 224 0.89 -0.25 -22.80
N ILE A 225 1.37 0.89 -23.30
CA ILE A 225 1.04 2.23 -22.79
C ILE A 225 0.46 3.02 -23.97
N ASP A 226 -0.87 3.16 -23.99
CA ASP A 226 -1.60 3.92 -25.01
C ASP A 226 -1.82 5.35 -24.53
N LYS A 227 -1.14 6.30 -25.18
CA LYS A 227 -1.20 7.74 -24.85
C LYS A 227 -2.42 8.44 -25.44
N GLU A 228 -3.05 7.86 -26.47
CA GLU A 228 -4.24 8.44 -27.09
C GLU A 228 -5.48 8.07 -26.29
N ARG A 229 -5.62 6.78 -25.95
CA ARG A 229 -6.72 6.28 -25.12
C ARG A 229 -6.50 6.52 -23.63
N MET A 230 -5.29 6.91 -23.23
CA MET A 230 -4.87 7.09 -21.83
C MET A 230 -5.09 5.81 -21.01
N ILE A 231 -4.57 4.69 -21.52
CA ILE A 231 -4.72 3.36 -20.93
C ILE A 231 -3.36 2.66 -20.84
N ALA A 232 -3.07 2.06 -19.68
CA ALA A 232 -2.00 1.10 -19.54
C ALA A 232 -2.60 -0.31 -19.51
N ARG A 233 -2.18 -1.19 -20.43
CA ARG A 233 -2.45 -2.62 -20.33
C ARG A 233 -1.29 -3.30 -19.62
N VAL A 234 -1.58 -4.00 -18.53
CA VAL A 234 -0.57 -4.57 -17.64
C VAL A 234 -0.97 -5.97 -17.17
N GLU A 235 0.02 -6.80 -16.89
CA GLU A 235 -0.18 -8.08 -16.25
C GLU A 235 -0.32 -7.94 -14.70
N PRO A 236 -1.01 -8.87 -14.01
CA PRO A 236 -1.38 -8.76 -12.60
C PRO A 236 -0.22 -8.65 -11.61
N LEU A 237 0.99 -9.11 -11.93
CA LEU A 237 2.15 -9.02 -11.03
C LEU A 237 3.06 -7.83 -11.33
N VAL A 238 2.68 -6.95 -12.28
CA VAL A 238 3.27 -5.61 -12.38
C VAL A 238 3.01 -4.88 -11.06
N ASN A 239 4.06 -4.32 -10.47
CA ASN A 239 3.97 -3.61 -9.20
C ASN A 239 3.99 -2.08 -9.37
N MET A 240 3.62 -1.35 -8.32
CA MET A 240 3.53 0.12 -8.35
C MET A 240 4.90 0.76 -8.67
N GLY A 241 5.98 0.17 -8.17
CA GLY A 241 7.34 0.65 -8.43
C GLY A 241 7.77 0.52 -9.89
N GLN A 242 7.36 -0.56 -10.57
CA GLN A 242 7.60 -0.85 -11.98
C GLN A 242 6.74 0.04 -12.88
N ILE A 243 5.42 0.09 -12.67
CA ILE A 243 4.54 0.85 -13.56
C ILE A 243 4.86 2.35 -13.51
N SER A 244 5.07 2.91 -12.32
CA SER A 244 5.44 4.33 -12.16
C SER A 244 6.81 4.67 -12.76
N ARG A 245 7.77 3.73 -12.78
CA ARG A 245 9.05 3.90 -13.46
C ARG A 245 8.87 4.03 -14.98
N VAL A 246 7.91 3.32 -15.55
CA VAL A 246 7.60 3.38 -16.98
C VAL A 246 6.80 4.63 -17.33
N THR A 247 5.78 4.97 -16.53
CA THR A 247 4.79 6.01 -16.90
C THR A 247 5.20 7.43 -16.51
N VAL A 248 5.77 7.64 -15.32
CA VAL A 248 6.07 9.01 -14.82
C VAL A 248 7.03 9.78 -15.73
N PRO A 249 8.09 9.18 -16.30
CA PRO A 249 8.95 9.88 -17.26
C PRO A 249 8.22 10.33 -18.54
N MET A 250 7.06 9.75 -18.83
CA MET A 250 6.21 10.15 -19.95
C MET A 250 5.19 11.23 -19.56
N ASN A 251 5.29 11.81 -18.35
CA ASN A 251 4.29 12.70 -17.77
C ASN A 251 2.91 12.05 -17.67
N LEU A 252 2.89 10.73 -17.42
CA LEU A 252 1.69 9.93 -17.22
C LEU A 252 1.78 9.16 -15.88
N SER A 253 0.65 8.85 -15.28
CA SER A 253 0.59 7.94 -14.13
C SER A 253 -0.74 7.19 -14.10
N LEU A 254 -0.82 6.11 -13.32
CA LEU A 254 -2.12 5.56 -12.96
C LEU A 254 -2.89 6.62 -12.15
N ALA A 255 -4.21 6.66 -12.30
CA ALA A 255 -5.05 7.62 -11.58
C ALA A 255 -4.94 7.46 -10.05
N VAL A 256 -4.77 6.22 -9.59
CA VAL A 256 -4.49 5.85 -8.20
C VAL A 256 -3.21 5.03 -8.18
N VAL A 257 -2.20 5.48 -7.43
CA VAL A 257 -0.93 4.75 -7.24
C VAL A 257 -0.79 4.47 -5.76
N ALA A 258 -0.88 3.20 -5.37
CA ALA A 258 -0.58 2.81 -3.99
C ALA A 258 0.91 3.04 -3.68
N GLU A 259 1.17 3.44 -2.45
CA GLU A 259 2.39 4.00 -1.91
C GLU A 259 3.56 3.03 -1.69
N LEU A 260 3.27 1.73 -1.65
CA LEU A 260 4.29 0.70 -1.48
C LEU A 260 4.67 0.11 -2.84
N ASP A 261 5.96 0.22 -3.19
CA ASP A 261 6.53 -0.25 -4.47
C ASP A 261 6.13 -1.70 -4.81
N ASP A 262 6.06 -2.58 -3.81
CA ASP A 262 5.85 -4.03 -3.95
C ASP A 262 4.38 -4.43 -4.16
N LEU A 263 3.43 -3.50 -4.05
CA LEU A 263 2.01 -3.76 -4.29
C LEU A 263 1.75 -4.01 -5.77
N THR A 264 1.08 -5.11 -6.07
CA THR A 264 0.84 -5.58 -7.45
C THR A 264 -0.55 -5.19 -7.93
N VAL A 265 -0.67 -4.83 -9.21
CA VAL A 265 -1.94 -4.50 -9.89
C VAL A 265 -3.04 -5.49 -9.57
N GLY A 266 -2.80 -6.79 -9.75
CA GLY A 266 -3.83 -7.81 -9.51
C GLY A 266 -4.23 -7.92 -8.05
N GLY A 267 -3.34 -7.60 -7.11
CA GLY A 267 -3.65 -7.52 -5.68
C GLY A 267 -4.56 -6.35 -5.35
N LEU A 268 -4.31 -5.18 -5.93
CA LEU A 268 -5.12 -3.99 -5.73
C LEU A 268 -6.51 -4.11 -6.39
N ILE A 269 -6.59 -4.76 -7.55
CA ILE A 269 -7.87 -5.03 -8.24
C ILE A 269 -8.70 -6.05 -7.46
N ASN A 270 -8.13 -7.21 -7.13
CA ASN A 270 -8.90 -8.28 -6.47
C ASN A 270 -9.15 -8.01 -4.98
N GLY A 271 -8.34 -7.16 -4.37
CA GLY A 271 -8.44 -6.84 -2.96
C GLY A 271 -8.89 -5.41 -2.78
N TYR A 272 -7.97 -4.59 -2.29
CA TYR A 272 -8.19 -3.21 -1.91
C TYR A 272 -6.97 -2.40 -2.32
N GLY A 273 -7.19 -1.15 -2.71
CA GLY A 273 -6.13 -0.22 -3.08
C GLY A 273 -6.65 1.21 -3.14
N ILE A 274 -5.97 2.11 -2.44
CA ILE A 274 -6.22 3.55 -2.43
C ILE A 274 -4.89 4.27 -2.30
N GLU A 275 -4.91 5.59 -2.50
CA GLU A 275 -3.86 6.51 -2.02
C GLU A 275 -4.41 7.95 -2.08
N GLY A 276 -3.62 8.98 -1.77
CA GLY A 276 -4.10 10.37 -1.64
C GLY A 276 -4.90 10.97 -2.82
N SER A 277 -4.85 10.40 -4.04
CA SER A 277 -5.69 10.82 -5.18
C SER A 277 -7.06 10.13 -5.23
N SER A 278 -7.32 9.15 -4.37
CA SER A 278 -8.56 8.37 -4.34
C SER A 278 -9.81 9.19 -4.02
N HIS A 279 -9.67 10.34 -3.37
CA HIS A 279 -10.78 11.28 -3.18
C HIS A 279 -11.31 11.86 -4.50
N LEU A 280 -10.50 11.83 -5.56
CA LEU A 280 -10.91 12.18 -6.92
C LEU A 280 -11.38 10.95 -7.70
N TYR A 281 -10.60 9.87 -7.64
CA TYR A 281 -10.72 8.74 -8.58
C TYR A 281 -11.35 7.47 -7.99
N GLY A 282 -11.66 7.44 -6.69
CA GLY A 282 -12.17 6.28 -5.98
C GLY A 282 -11.08 5.26 -5.63
N LEU A 283 -11.49 4.00 -5.52
CA LEU A 283 -10.59 2.88 -5.29
C LEU A 283 -9.77 2.58 -6.56
N PHE A 284 -8.65 1.88 -6.41
CA PHE A 284 -7.84 1.42 -7.54
C PHE A 284 -8.66 0.66 -8.58
N SER A 285 -9.60 -0.18 -8.12
CA SER A 285 -10.53 -0.92 -8.99
C SER A 285 -11.43 -0.03 -9.84
N ASP A 286 -11.77 1.17 -9.38
CA ASP A 286 -12.63 2.12 -10.12
C ASP A 286 -11.90 2.75 -11.31
N THR A 287 -10.57 2.63 -11.35
CA THR A 287 -9.72 3.11 -12.45
C THR A 287 -9.55 2.06 -13.56
N VAL A 288 -10.00 0.82 -13.32
CA VAL A 288 -9.92 -0.28 -14.29
C VAL A 288 -10.99 -0.12 -15.35
N VAL A 289 -10.62 -0.34 -16.61
CA VAL A 289 -11.50 -0.22 -17.78
C VAL A 289 -11.87 -1.59 -18.33
N ALA A 290 -10.94 -2.55 -18.27
CA ALA A 290 -11.18 -3.92 -18.69
C ALA A 290 -10.29 -4.90 -17.91
N MET A 291 -10.76 -6.13 -17.78
CA MET A 291 -10.02 -7.23 -17.17
C MET A 291 -10.08 -8.46 -18.05
N GLU A 292 -8.95 -9.14 -18.22
CA GLU A 292 -8.91 -10.46 -18.83
C GLU A 292 -8.76 -11.53 -17.75
N VAL A 293 -9.63 -12.53 -17.81
CA VAL A 293 -9.82 -13.49 -16.72
C VAL A 293 -9.89 -14.89 -17.28
N VAL A 294 -9.10 -15.79 -16.71
CA VAL A 294 -9.25 -17.23 -16.92
C VAL A 294 -10.26 -17.76 -15.90
N LEU A 295 -11.42 -18.20 -16.40
CA LEU A 295 -12.52 -18.74 -15.60
C LEU A 295 -12.24 -20.16 -15.12
N ALA A 296 -13.07 -20.65 -14.18
CA ALA A 296 -12.97 -22.00 -13.63
C ALA A 296 -13.02 -23.12 -14.69
N ASP A 297 -13.76 -22.91 -15.78
CA ASP A 297 -13.88 -23.86 -16.89
C ASP A 297 -12.76 -23.72 -17.94
N GLY A 298 -11.78 -22.86 -17.70
CA GLY A 298 -10.65 -22.61 -18.59
C GLY A 298 -10.95 -21.69 -19.77
N ARG A 299 -12.15 -21.10 -19.87
CA ARG A 299 -12.39 -20.02 -20.83
C ARG A 299 -11.63 -18.77 -20.42
N VAL A 300 -11.08 -18.07 -21.41
CA VAL A 300 -10.50 -16.74 -21.26
C VAL A 300 -11.55 -15.73 -21.70
N VAL A 301 -11.91 -14.81 -20.82
CA VAL A 301 -12.93 -13.81 -21.09
C VAL A 301 -12.38 -12.42 -20.83
N ARG A 302 -12.90 -11.44 -21.56
CA ARG A 302 -12.60 -10.03 -21.34
C ARG A 302 -13.84 -9.36 -20.76
N ALA A 303 -13.74 -8.93 -19.51
CA ALA A 303 -14.81 -8.26 -18.78
C ALA A 303 -14.67 -6.74 -18.88
N THR A 304 -15.73 -6.06 -19.30
CA THR A 304 -15.87 -4.59 -19.28
C THR A 304 -17.19 -4.22 -18.62
N LYS A 305 -17.36 -2.95 -18.27
CA LYS A 305 -18.61 -2.45 -17.66
C LYS A 305 -19.87 -2.63 -18.52
N ASP A 306 -19.71 -2.79 -19.83
CA ASP A 306 -20.74 -2.64 -20.86
C ASP A 306 -20.91 -3.85 -21.80
N ASN A 307 -20.27 -4.99 -21.49
CA ASN A 307 -20.42 -6.22 -22.25
C ASN A 307 -21.12 -7.35 -21.46
N GLU A 308 -21.24 -8.53 -22.05
CA GLU A 308 -21.91 -9.71 -21.48
C GLU A 308 -21.26 -10.25 -20.18
N TYR A 309 -20.05 -9.77 -19.85
CA TYR A 309 -19.30 -10.08 -18.63
C TYR A 309 -19.26 -8.89 -17.64
N SER A 310 -20.19 -7.94 -17.76
CA SER A 310 -20.31 -6.78 -16.86
C SER A 310 -20.51 -7.18 -15.39
N ASP A 311 -21.28 -8.23 -15.13
CA ASP A 311 -21.42 -8.79 -13.79
C ASP A 311 -20.07 -9.25 -13.19
N LEU A 312 -19.24 -9.92 -13.99
CA LEU A 312 -17.89 -10.33 -13.60
C LEU A 312 -16.98 -9.13 -13.36
N PHE A 313 -17.09 -8.09 -14.21
CA PHE A 313 -16.33 -6.84 -14.06
C PHE A 313 -16.60 -6.21 -12.68
N TYR A 314 -17.86 -6.13 -12.27
CA TYR A 314 -18.25 -5.57 -10.97
C TYR A 314 -18.02 -6.51 -9.79
N ALA A 315 -17.96 -7.83 -9.99
CA ALA A 315 -17.79 -8.82 -8.93
C ALA A 315 -16.32 -9.14 -8.56
N ILE A 316 -15.35 -8.85 -9.45
CA ILE A 316 -13.93 -9.13 -9.20
C ILE A 316 -13.33 -8.29 -8.07
N PRO A 317 -13.60 -6.97 -7.98
CA PRO A 317 -13.16 -6.17 -6.83
C PRO A 317 -13.58 -6.81 -5.51
N TRP A 318 -12.68 -6.84 -4.52
CA TRP A 318 -12.89 -7.48 -3.22
C TRP A 318 -13.12 -9.02 -3.25
N SER A 319 -13.03 -9.68 -4.41
CA SER A 319 -13.19 -11.14 -4.50
C SER A 319 -11.96 -11.92 -4.03
N GLN A 320 -10.82 -11.26 -3.84
CA GLN A 320 -9.52 -11.88 -3.57
C GLN A 320 -9.08 -12.89 -4.65
N GLY A 321 -9.57 -12.79 -5.90
CA GLY A 321 -9.24 -13.74 -6.96
C GLY A 321 -9.83 -15.12 -6.68
N THR A 322 -11.09 -15.13 -6.24
CA THR A 322 -11.85 -16.37 -5.96
C THR A 322 -12.94 -16.66 -6.98
N ILE A 323 -13.08 -15.81 -8.00
CA ILE A 323 -14.01 -16.03 -9.13
C ILE A 323 -13.24 -16.58 -10.35
N GLY A 324 -12.00 -16.14 -10.55
CA GLY A 324 -11.13 -16.57 -11.63
C GLY A 324 -9.71 -16.00 -11.49
N PHE A 325 -8.84 -16.32 -12.44
CA PHE A 325 -7.49 -15.78 -12.50
C PHE A 325 -7.42 -14.57 -13.41
N LEU A 326 -7.20 -13.39 -12.82
CA LEU A 326 -6.85 -12.18 -13.58
C LEU A 326 -5.49 -12.38 -14.26
N VAL A 327 -5.42 -12.19 -15.58
CA VAL A 327 -4.19 -12.35 -16.38
C VAL A 327 -3.74 -11.06 -17.05
N SER A 328 -4.65 -10.13 -17.32
CA SER A 328 -4.32 -8.76 -17.74
C SER A 328 -5.39 -7.77 -17.30
N ALA A 329 -5.03 -6.49 -17.19
CA ALA A 329 -5.95 -5.41 -16.89
C ALA A 329 -5.59 -4.15 -17.70
N ASP A 330 -6.62 -3.44 -18.16
CA ASP A 330 -6.51 -2.13 -18.79
C ASP A 330 -6.88 -1.07 -17.75
N ILE A 331 -5.95 -0.17 -17.43
CA ILE A 331 -6.08 0.79 -16.33
C ILE A 331 -5.95 2.21 -16.87
N ARG A 332 -6.80 3.12 -16.38
CA ARG A 332 -6.79 4.53 -16.79
C ARG A 332 -5.50 5.23 -16.37
N LEU A 333 -4.92 5.96 -17.30
CA LEU A 333 -3.82 6.88 -17.09
C LEU A 333 -4.34 8.31 -16.93
N ILE A 334 -3.59 9.12 -16.18
CA ILE A 334 -3.80 10.56 -16.06
C ILE A 334 -2.51 11.30 -16.45
N PRO A 335 -2.61 12.52 -16.99
CA PRO A 335 -1.46 13.40 -17.13
C PRO A 335 -0.95 13.81 -15.74
N VAL A 336 0.37 13.82 -15.56
CA VAL A 336 1.04 14.27 -14.33
C VAL A 336 2.19 15.20 -14.67
N LYS A 337 2.72 15.91 -13.67
CA LYS A 337 3.92 16.75 -13.81
C LYS A 337 5.10 16.13 -13.06
N GLU A 338 6.28 16.69 -13.28
CA GLU A 338 7.55 16.16 -12.76
C GLU A 338 7.66 16.25 -11.23
N TYR A 339 6.97 17.21 -10.60
CA TYR A 339 6.98 17.42 -9.16
C TYR A 339 5.57 17.44 -8.56
N MET A 340 5.51 17.08 -7.29
CA MET A 340 4.39 17.31 -6.39
C MET A 340 4.75 18.45 -5.44
N LYS A 341 4.00 19.55 -5.50
CA LYS A 341 4.05 20.61 -4.49
C LYS A 341 3.22 20.18 -3.30
N VAL A 342 3.86 19.94 -2.17
CA VAL A 342 3.22 19.47 -0.93
C VAL A 342 3.21 20.58 0.11
N THR A 343 2.02 20.88 0.62
CA THR A 343 1.83 21.75 1.79
C THR A 343 1.59 20.89 3.02
N TYR A 344 2.37 21.12 4.07
CA TYR A 344 2.24 20.46 5.36
C TYR A 344 1.64 21.45 6.35
N LYS A 345 0.38 21.24 6.74
CA LYS A 345 -0.33 22.12 7.64
C LYS A 345 -0.53 21.44 9.01
N PRO A 346 0.01 22.00 10.10
CA PRO A 346 -0.27 21.46 11.42
C PRO A 346 -1.73 21.70 11.80
N ALA A 347 -2.36 20.70 12.39
CA ALA A 347 -3.70 20.74 12.96
C ALA A 347 -3.62 20.43 14.46
N ARG A 348 -4.35 21.20 15.25
CA ARG A 348 -4.43 21.06 16.71
C ARG A 348 -5.85 21.18 17.18
N GLY A 349 -6.22 20.35 18.14
CA GLY A 349 -7.58 20.25 18.64
C GLY A 349 -7.88 18.82 19.08
N ASN A 350 -9.08 18.55 19.58
CA ASN A 350 -9.51 17.19 19.86
C ASN A 350 -9.65 16.37 18.56
N LEU A 351 -9.86 15.06 18.68
CA LEU A 351 -9.95 14.14 17.53
C LEU A 351 -11.05 14.53 16.51
N LYS A 352 -12.18 15.12 16.95
CA LYS A 352 -13.23 15.61 16.04
C LYS A 352 -12.80 16.87 15.29
N GLU A 353 -12.10 17.77 15.97
CA GLU A 353 -11.52 18.97 15.35
C GLU A 353 -10.43 18.60 14.33
N LEU A 354 -9.59 17.60 14.64
CA LEU A 354 -8.62 17.06 13.69
C LEU A 354 -9.30 16.40 12.48
N ALA A 355 -10.36 15.63 12.69
CA ALA A 355 -11.16 15.05 11.61
C ALA A 355 -11.79 16.13 10.72
N GLN A 356 -12.28 17.22 11.32
CA GLN A 356 -12.85 18.34 10.58
C GLN A 356 -11.79 19.09 9.78
N ALA A 357 -10.61 19.35 10.36
CA ALA A 357 -9.49 19.97 9.65
C ALA A 357 -9.03 19.12 8.45
N TYR A 358 -9.07 17.80 8.60
CA TYR A 358 -8.84 16.85 7.52
C TYR A 358 -9.92 16.96 6.43
N ALA A 359 -11.21 16.91 6.78
CA ALA A 359 -12.31 17.05 5.81
C ALA A 359 -12.24 18.38 5.03
N ASP A 360 -12.00 19.50 5.73
CA ASP A 360 -11.93 20.83 5.13
C ASP A 360 -10.75 20.99 4.14
N SER A 361 -9.73 20.12 4.22
CA SER A 361 -8.53 20.20 3.37
C SER A 361 -8.74 19.73 1.93
N PHE A 362 -9.79 18.95 1.66
CA PHE A 362 -10.08 18.41 0.34
C PHE A 362 -11.57 18.49 -0.06
N ALA A 363 -12.46 18.73 0.90
CA ALA A 363 -13.89 18.93 0.66
C ALA A 363 -14.30 20.35 1.12
N PRO A 364 -13.95 21.40 0.36
CA PRO A 364 -14.20 22.78 0.78
C PRO A 364 -15.70 23.04 0.93
N ARG A 365 -16.10 23.71 2.01
CA ARG A 365 -17.51 23.92 2.37
C ARG A 365 -18.27 24.86 1.42
N ASP A 366 -17.54 25.72 0.72
CA ASP A 366 -18.09 26.58 -0.33
C ASP A 366 -18.21 25.88 -1.69
N GLY A 367 -17.78 24.61 -1.79
CA GLY A 367 -17.87 23.80 -2.99
C GLY A 367 -16.91 24.20 -4.11
N ASP A 368 -15.93 25.08 -3.84
CA ASP A 368 -14.99 25.57 -4.87
C ASP A 368 -14.04 24.45 -5.32
N PRO A 369 -14.17 23.93 -6.56
CA PRO A 369 -13.34 22.82 -7.03
C PRO A 369 -11.86 23.20 -7.16
N THR A 370 -11.51 24.49 -7.25
CA THR A 370 -10.11 24.94 -7.39
C THR A 370 -9.31 24.76 -6.10
N LYS A 371 -10.00 24.65 -4.97
CA LYS A 371 -9.42 24.40 -3.64
C LYS A 371 -9.17 22.91 -3.37
N VAL A 372 -9.76 22.02 -4.16
CA VAL A 372 -9.53 20.57 -4.04
C VAL A 372 -8.10 20.26 -4.51
N PRO A 373 -7.29 19.56 -3.70
CA PRO A 373 -5.92 19.20 -4.08
C PRO A 373 -5.91 17.99 -5.03
N ASP A 374 -4.78 17.75 -5.69
CA ASP A 374 -4.58 16.51 -6.47
C ASP A 374 -4.39 15.30 -5.53
N PHE A 375 -3.80 15.56 -4.35
CA PHE A 375 -3.54 14.56 -3.31
C PHE A 375 -3.86 15.10 -1.94
N VAL A 376 -4.35 14.24 -1.06
CA VAL A 376 -4.52 14.56 0.36
C VAL A 376 -4.27 13.33 1.22
N GLU A 377 -3.57 13.53 2.32
CA GLU A 377 -3.46 12.58 3.40
C GLU A 377 -3.26 13.34 4.72
N THR A 378 -3.64 12.75 5.84
CA THR A 378 -3.39 13.33 7.16
C THR A 378 -2.74 12.29 8.05
N MET A 379 -1.77 12.72 8.85
CA MET A 379 -1.18 11.92 9.91
C MET A 379 -1.52 12.52 11.26
N ILE A 380 -2.19 11.74 12.11
CA ILE A 380 -2.45 12.12 13.50
C ILE A 380 -1.37 11.47 14.38
N TYR A 381 -0.62 12.29 15.13
CA TYR A 381 0.51 11.82 15.92
C TYR A 381 0.15 11.64 17.41
N THR A 382 -0.83 12.40 17.88
CA THR A 382 -1.35 12.33 19.25
C THR A 382 -2.86 12.59 19.20
N PRO A 383 -3.60 12.37 20.31
CA PRO A 383 -5.03 12.72 20.36
C PRO A 383 -5.33 14.21 20.12
N THR A 384 -4.29 15.07 20.11
CA THR A 384 -4.43 16.52 20.02
C THR A 384 -3.69 17.18 18.86
N GLU A 385 -2.83 16.43 18.15
CA GLU A 385 -1.95 16.97 17.12
C GLU A 385 -1.90 16.07 15.88
N GLY A 386 -2.07 16.69 14.71
CA GLY A 386 -1.93 16.06 13.41
C GLY A 386 -1.30 16.98 12.38
N VAL A 387 -0.91 16.43 11.25
CA VAL A 387 -0.42 17.17 10.09
C VAL A 387 -1.25 16.77 8.89
N VAL A 388 -1.89 17.76 8.27
CA VAL A 388 -2.63 17.62 7.03
C VAL A 388 -1.66 17.90 5.88
N MET A 389 -1.52 16.95 4.97
CA MET A 389 -0.70 17.11 3.76
C MET A 389 -1.60 17.21 2.54
N THR A 390 -1.43 18.27 1.76
CA THR A 390 -2.11 18.44 0.47
C THR A 390 -1.10 18.61 -0.64
N GLY A 391 -1.35 17.96 -1.78
CA GLY A 391 -0.46 17.93 -2.93
C GLY A 391 -1.11 18.53 -4.18
N LYS A 392 -0.33 19.30 -4.95
CA LYS A 392 -0.69 19.71 -6.32
C LYS A 392 0.46 19.45 -7.29
N TYR A 393 0.17 18.98 -8.50
CA TYR A 393 1.19 18.77 -9.52
C TYR A 393 1.84 20.10 -9.97
N ALA A 394 3.16 20.15 -9.88
CA ALA A 394 3.99 21.29 -10.25
C ALA A 394 4.98 20.90 -11.37
N SER A 395 5.20 21.85 -12.27
CA SER A 395 6.19 21.70 -13.34
C SER A 395 7.61 21.80 -12.77
N LYS A 396 8.60 21.29 -13.51
CA LYS A 396 10.00 21.50 -13.19
C LYS A 396 10.38 22.99 -13.14
N GLU A 397 9.80 23.81 -14.02
CA GLU A 397 10.04 25.25 -14.06
C GLU A 397 9.52 25.95 -12.81
N GLU A 398 8.40 25.49 -12.23
CA GLU A 398 7.88 25.98 -10.96
C GLU A 398 8.76 25.52 -9.80
N ALA A 399 9.07 24.22 -9.71
CA ALA A 399 9.82 23.64 -8.60
C ALA A 399 11.23 24.26 -8.46
N THR A 400 11.87 24.61 -9.57
CA THR A 400 13.23 25.16 -9.61
C THR A 400 13.32 26.68 -9.45
N ARG A 401 12.20 27.40 -9.28
CA ARG A 401 12.22 28.85 -9.04
C ARG A 401 12.95 29.18 -7.74
N LYS A 402 13.71 30.28 -7.76
CA LYS A 402 14.43 30.78 -6.59
C LYS A 402 13.48 30.97 -5.40
N GLY A 403 13.80 30.35 -4.27
CA GLY A 403 13.01 30.38 -3.04
C GLY A 403 12.16 29.13 -2.79
N ASN A 404 11.89 28.33 -3.83
CA ASN A 404 11.23 27.04 -3.66
C ASN A 404 12.22 25.98 -3.15
N ILE A 405 11.74 25.09 -2.29
CA ILE A 405 12.54 24.02 -1.68
C ILE A 405 12.21 22.71 -2.41
N ILE A 406 13.21 22.11 -3.04
CA ILE A 406 13.08 20.76 -3.60
C ILE A 406 13.50 19.74 -2.53
N ASN A 407 12.59 18.83 -2.20
CA ASN A 407 12.83 17.75 -1.26
C ASN A 407 12.79 16.40 -1.97
N GLU A 408 13.97 15.89 -2.32
CA GLU A 408 14.18 14.54 -2.83
C GLU A 408 13.99 13.50 -1.70
N VAL A 409 12.76 13.20 -1.27
CA VAL A 409 12.47 12.28 -0.15
C VAL A 409 13.01 10.86 -0.37
N GLY A 410 13.29 10.50 -1.62
CA GLY A 410 13.85 9.22 -2.04
C GLY A 410 15.27 8.96 -1.58
N TRP A 411 16.01 9.93 -1.03
CA TRP A 411 17.36 9.67 -0.50
C TRP A 411 17.36 8.82 0.77
N TRP A 412 18.13 7.72 0.78
CA TRP A 412 18.13 6.74 1.88
C TRP A 412 18.62 7.29 3.22
N PHE A 413 19.43 8.34 3.20
CA PHE A 413 19.92 9.02 4.38
C PHE A 413 18.98 10.13 4.89
N LYS A 414 17.79 10.34 4.29
CA LYS A 414 16.79 11.31 4.78
C LYS A 414 15.88 10.72 5.86
N PRO A 415 15.29 11.55 6.75
CA PRO A 415 14.35 11.07 7.75
C PRO A 415 13.19 10.34 7.07
N TRP A 416 12.58 9.40 7.78
CA TRP A 416 11.38 8.74 7.28
C TRP A 416 10.26 9.76 7.07
N PHE A 417 9.45 9.55 6.03
CA PHE A 417 8.52 10.58 5.55
C PHE A 417 7.57 11.05 6.66
N TYR A 418 6.97 10.15 7.44
CA TYR A 418 6.10 10.53 8.56
C TYR A 418 6.82 11.37 9.63
N GLN A 419 8.12 11.16 9.88
CA GLN A 419 8.88 11.98 10.83
C GLN A 419 9.20 13.36 10.24
N HIS A 420 9.42 13.43 8.92
CA HIS A 420 9.60 14.69 8.22
C HIS A 420 8.32 15.53 8.26
N CYS A 421 7.15 14.94 8.00
CA CYS A 421 5.85 15.62 8.11
C CYS A 421 5.61 16.17 9.51
N GLN A 422 5.95 15.39 10.55
CA GLN A 422 5.74 15.75 11.95
C GLN A 422 6.40 17.08 12.34
N ARG A 423 7.46 17.49 11.63
CA ARG A 423 8.15 18.77 11.87
C ARG A 423 7.24 19.98 11.67
N ALA A 424 6.15 19.86 10.91
CA ALA A 424 5.16 20.94 10.76
C ALA A 424 4.55 21.33 12.12
N LEU A 425 4.47 20.38 13.07
CA LEU A 425 3.97 20.65 14.41
C LEU A 425 4.86 21.65 15.17
N THR A 426 6.18 21.67 14.94
CA THR A 426 7.10 22.58 15.62
C THR A 426 7.50 23.78 14.78
N SER A 427 7.60 23.61 13.47
CA SER A 427 8.06 24.65 12.53
C SER A 427 6.94 25.48 11.91
N GLY A 428 5.68 25.10 12.11
CA GLY A 428 4.54 25.73 11.45
C GLY A 428 4.27 25.14 10.07
N GLU A 429 3.35 25.77 9.33
CA GLU A 429 3.04 25.37 7.95
C GLU A 429 4.24 25.60 7.04
N PHE A 430 4.55 24.61 6.18
CA PHE A 430 5.60 24.76 5.16
C PHE A 430 5.24 24.04 3.86
N VAL A 431 5.94 24.43 2.79
CA VAL A 431 5.72 23.92 1.44
C VAL A 431 7.05 23.46 0.84
N GLU A 432 7.02 22.33 0.13
CA GLU A 432 8.16 21.84 -0.64
C GLU A 432 7.71 21.15 -1.94
N TYR A 433 8.67 20.87 -2.81
CA TYR A 433 8.45 20.21 -4.10
C TYR A 433 9.19 18.87 -4.09
N ILE A 434 8.45 17.78 -4.24
CA ILE A 434 8.99 16.42 -4.24
C ILE A 434 8.88 15.87 -5.66
N PRO A 435 9.90 15.22 -6.23
CA PRO A 435 9.74 14.55 -7.52
C PRO A 435 8.55 13.59 -7.48
N THR A 436 7.65 13.64 -8.47
CA THR A 436 6.35 12.95 -8.43
C THR A 436 6.47 11.47 -8.14
N ARG A 437 7.45 10.79 -8.76
CA ARG A 437 7.69 9.36 -8.49
C ARG A 437 8.12 9.11 -7.04
N GLU A 438 8.96 9.97 -6.47
CA GLU A 438 9.38 9.82 -5.07
C GLU A 438 8.24 10.09 -4.10
N TYR A 439 7.35 11.04 -4.44
CA TYR A 439 6.14 11.29 -3.66
C TYR A 439 5.21 10.08 -3.65
N TYR A 440 4.99 9.41 -4.78
CA TYR A 440 4.19 8.19 -4.80
C TYR A 440 4.73 7.13 -3.84
N HIS A 441 6.05 6.94 -3.79
CA HIS A 441 6.66 5.86 -3.00
C HIS A 441 7.19 6.29 -1.63
N ARG A 442 6.75 7.46 -1.13
CA ARG A 442 7.27 8.10 0.09
C ARG A 442 7.19 7.24 1.35
N HIS A 443 6.21 6.34 1.42
CA HIS A 443 6.01 5.44 2.57
C HIS A 443 6.78 4.11 2.47
N THR A 444 7.34 3.78 1.30
CA THR A 444 7.96 2.47 1.03
C THR A 444 9.11 2.14 1.97
N ARG A 445 10.05 3.06 2.18
CA ARG A 445 11.30 2.77 2.91
C ARG A 445 11.07 2.37 4.37
N SER A 446 10.14 3.04 5.03
CA SER A 446 9.81 2.82 6.43
C SER A 446 8.54 1.99 6.62
N MET A 447 7.88 1.58 5.53
CA MET A 447 6.55 0.95 5.55
C MET A 447 5.61 1.76 6.44
N TYR A 448 5.39 3.03 6.05
CA TYR A 448 4.87 4.08 6.93
C TYR A 448 5.77 4.30 8.15
N TRP A 449 5.47 3.67 9.28
CA TRP A 449 6.24 3.73 10.53
C TRP A 449 6.48 2.36 11.16
N GLU A 450 6.00 1.26 10.53
CA GLU A 450 6.25 -0.12 10.97
C GLU A 450 7.73 -0.47 11.01
N GLY A 451 8.54 0.19 10.18
CA GLY A 451 10.00 0.09 10.21
C GLY A 451 10.59 0.32 11.59
N LYS A 452 9.96 1.14 12.45
CA LYS A 452 10.39 1.41 13.83
C LYS A 452 10.24 0.18 14.74
N LEU A 453 9.23 -0.66 14.53
CA LEU A 453 9.05 -1.89 15.32
C LEU A 453 10.04 -2.98 14.93
N ILE A 454 10.43 -2.99 13.65
CA ILE A 454 11.39 -3.97 13.11
C ILE A 454 12.82 -3.54 13.44
N LEU A 455 13.12 -2.25 13.30
CA LEU A 455 14.42 -1.63 13.53
C LEU A 455 14.23 -0.37 14.40
N PRO A 456 14.24 -0.50 15.74
CA PRO A 456 13.98 0.62 16.66
C PRO A 456 14.91 1.83 16.51
N PHE A 457 16.11 1.60 16.00
CA PHE A 457 17.11 2.64 15.71
C PHE A 457 17.27 2.90 14.20
N GLY A 458 16.40 2.36 13.36
CA GLY A 458 16.46 2.50 11.89
C GLY A 458 16.29 3.93 11.40
N ASP A 459 15.73 4.81 12.23
CA ASP A 459 15.58 6.24 12.00
C ASP A 459 16.80 7.07 12.43
N GLN A 460 17.76 6.48 13.14
CA GLN A 460 18.97 7.17 13.56
C GLN A 460 19.85 7.51 12.35
N TRP A 461 20.48 8.69 12.38
CA TRP A 461 21.26 9.18 11.24
C TRP A 461 22.36 8.19 10.83
N TRP A 462 23.11 7.62 11.78
CA TRP A 462 24.20 6.69 11.49
C TRP A 462 23.69 5.41 10.81
N PHE A 463 22.51 4.92 11.18
CA PHE A 463 21.91 3.76 10.54
C PHE A 463 21.50 4.10 9.12
N ARG A 464 20.80 5.22 8.94
CA ARG A 464 20.34 5.66 7.61
C ARG A 464 21.50 5.90 6.65
N TRP A 465 22.63 6.43 7.13
CA TRP A 465 23.83 6.61 6.31
C TRP A 465 24.52 5.29 5.96
N CYS A 466 24.70 4.37 6.92
CA CYS A 466 25.44 3.13 6.72
C CYS A 466 24.63 2.00 6.07
N PHE A 467 23.36 1.87 6.43
CA PHE A 467 22.48 0.73 6.09
C PHE A 467 21.14 1.14 5.47
N GLY A 468 20.80 2.43 5.44
CA GLY A 468 19.50 2.90 4.92
C GLY A 468 19.27 2.55 3.45
N TRP A 469 20.32 2.36 2.66
CA TRP A 469 20.26 1.95 1.24
C TRP A 469 19.80 0.49 1.05
N LEU A 470 19.88 -0.35 2.10
CA LEU A 470 19.34 -1.72 2.08
C LEU A 470 17.83 -1.77 2.36
N MET A 471 17.23 -0.67 2.78
CA MET A 471 15.81 -0.59 3.10
C MET A 471 14.94 -0.41 1.84
N PRO A 472 13.68 -0.89 1.83
CA PRO A 472 13.00 -1.58 2.92
C PRO A 472 13.33 -3.08 2.99
N PRO A 473 13.17 -3.73 4.17
CA PRO A 473 13.18 -5.18 4.23
C PRO A 473 12.01 -5.75 3.42
N LYS A 474 12.23 -6.85 2.71
CA LYS A 474 11.16 -7.53 1.98
C LYS A 474 10.20 -8.18 2.97
N VAL A 475 8.94 -7.75 2.96
CA VAL A 475 7.88 -8.27 3.85
C VAL A 475 7.79 -9.80 3.79
N SER A 476 7.99 -10.39 2.61
CA SER A 476 7.95 -11.84 2.46
C SER A 476 9.07 -12.58 3.19
N LEU A 477 10.24 -11.97 3.28
CA LEU A 477 11.39 -12.53 3.99
C LEU A 477 11.29 -12.29 5.50
N LEU A 478 10.70 -11.15 5.91
CA LEU A 478 10.32 -10.93 7.30
C LEU A 478 9.36 -12.03 7.77
N LYS A 479 8.38 -12.42 6.96
CA LYS A 479 7.45 -13.51 7.31
C LYS A 479 8.12 -14.87 7.30
N ALA A 480 8.96 -15.15 6.31
CA ALA A 480 9.68 -16.41 6.22
C ALA A 480 10.63 -16.67 7.41
N THR A 481 11.14 -15.61 8.04
CA THR A 481 12.00 -15.71 9.23
C THR A 481 11.22 -15.75 10.55
N GLN A 482 9.88 -15.74 10.53
CA GLN A 482 9.04 -15.84 11.75
C GLN A 482 8.71 -17.29 12.08
N GLY A 483 9.15 -17.75 13.25
CA GLY A 483 8.58 -18.95 13.88
C GLY A 483 7.14 -18.72 14.35
N GLU A 484 6.41 -19.80 14.63
CA GLU A 484 4.99 -19.75 15.04
C GLU A 484 4.77 -18.86 16.28
N ALA A 485 5.68 -18.93 17.26
CA ALA A 485 5.63 -18.12 18.47
C ALA A 485 5.76 -16.60 18.20
N VAL A 486 6.68 -16.20 17.32
CA VAL A 486 6.87 -14.80 16.93
C VAL A 486 5.69 -14.30 16.10
N ARG A 487 5.17 -15.14 15.21
CA ARG A 487 3.97 -14.82 14.41
C ARG A 487 2.75 -14.56 15.30
N ASN A 488 2.50 -15.42 16.29
CA ASN A 488 1.41 -15.24 17.24
C ASN A 488 1.63 -13.98 18.11
N TYR A 489 2.88 -13.68 18.47
CA TYR A 489 3.20 -12.44 19.18
C TYR A 489 2.80 -11.19 18.38
N TYR A 490 3.22 -11.08 17.11
CA TYR A 490 2.81 -9.96 16.26
C TYR A 490 1.31 -9.93 16.05
N HIS A 491 0.67 -11.09 15.94
CA HIS A 491 -0.77 -11.17 15.81
C HIS A 491 -1.52 -10.58 17.02
N ASP A 492 -1.06 -10.88 18.23
CA ASP A 492 -1.79 -10.52 19.45
C ASP A 492 -1.38 -9.15 20.01
N MET A 493 -0.16 -8.71 19.72
CA MET A 493 0.46 -7.52 20.33
C MET A 493 0.67 -6.38 19.32
N HIS A 494 0.33 -6.57 18.05
CA HIS A 494 0.41 -5.52 17.01
C HIS A 494 -0.93 -5.39 16.30
N VAL A 495 -1.26 -4.17 15.92
CA VAL A 495 -2.45 -3.85 15.13
C VAL A 495 -1.98 -3.41 13.76
N ILE A 496 -2.47 -4.09 12.73
CA ILE A 496 -2.41 -3.65 11.33
C ILE A 496 -3.83 -3.75 10.79
N GLN A 497 -4.55 -2.63 10.90
CA GLN A 497 -5.96 -2.52 10.54
C GLN A 497 -6.21 -1.24 9.75
N ASP A 498 -7.21 -1.29 8.88
CA ASP A 498 -7.71 -0.18 8.06
C ASP A 498 -9.23 -0.11 8.18
N MET A 499 -9.75 1.08 8.50
CA MET A 499 -11.18 1.34 8.58
C MET A 499 -11.63 2.21 7.42
N LEU A 500 -12.45 1.67 6.52
CA LEU A 500 -13.15 2.49 5.54
C LEU A 500 -14.45 2.97 6.18
N VAL A 501 -14.55 4.27 6.45
CA VAL A 501 -15.72 4.88 7.12
C VAL A 501 -16.23 6.08 6.34
N PRO A 502 -17.54 6.37 6.36
CA PRO A 502 -18.07 7.62 5.81
C PRO A 502 -17.35 8.83 6.41
N LEU A 503 -17.03 9.85 5.60
CA LEU A 503 -16.22 11.00 6.03
C LEU A 503 -16.77 11.68 7.30
N TYR A 504 -18.09 11.82 7.40
CA TYR A 504 -18.73 12.46 8.54
C TYR A 504 -18.62 11.66 9.86
N LYS A 505 -18.20 10.38 9.81
CA LYS A 505 -17.97 9.52 10.99
C LYS A 505 -16.49 9.44 11.40
N VAL A 506 -15.57 10.08 10.68
CA VAL A 506 -14.12 9.98 10.95
C VAL A 506 -13.77 10.42 12.38
N GLY A 507 -14.38 11.49 12.89
CA GLY A 507 -14.17 11.95 14.27
C GLY A 507 -14.57 10.89 15.31
N ASP A 508 -15.73 10.26 15.13
CA ASP A 508 -16.23 9.22 16.04
C ASP A 508 -15.38 7.94 15.93
N ALA A 509 -14.92 7.60 14.72
CA ALA A 509 -14.01 6.48 14.50
C ALA A 509 -12.66 6.68 15.20
N LEU A 510 -12.10 7.90 15.14
CA LEU A 510 -10.86 8.23 15.83
C LEU A 510 -10.99 8.13 17.35
N GLU A 511 -12.08 8.62 17.93
CA GLU A 511 -12.35 8.49 19.37
C GLU A 511 -12.49 7.03 19.78
N PHE A 512 -13.20 6.23 18.99
CA PHE A 512 -13.32 4.79 19.17
C PHE A 512 -11.94 4.10 19.15
N LEU A 513 -11.13 4.37 18.13
CA LEU A 513 -9.80 3.77 17.99
C LEU A 513 -8.86 4.18 19.13
N HIS A 514 -8.92 5.43 19.56
CA HIS A 514 -8.13 5.90 20.69
C HIS A 514 -8.47 5.13 21.97
N LYS A 515 -9.76 4.91 22.24
CA LYS A 515 -10.23 4.16 23.40
C LYS A 515 -9.86 2.67 23.34
N GLU A 516 -10.04 2.04 22.19
CA GLU A 516 -9.88 0.60 22.04
C GLU A 516 -8.41 0.17 21.88
N MET A 517 -7.67 0.87 21.04
CA MET A 517 -6.34 0.47 20.58
C MET A 517 -5.23 1.44 20.96
N GLU A 518 -5.52 2.74 21.12
CA GLU A 518 -4.54 3.77 21.50
C GLU A 518 -3.26 3.69 20.63
N VAL A 519 -3.43 3.58 19.30
CA VAL A 519 -2.34 3.45 18.33
C VAL A 519 -2.06 4.80 17.68
N TYR A 520 -0.78 5.19 17.66
CA TYR A 520 -0.29 6.38 16.95
C TYR A 520 1.08 6.09 16.30
N PRO A 521 1.39 6.66 15.12
CA PRO A 521 0.54 7.56 14.34
C PRO A 521 -0.69 6.87 13.72
N VAL A 522 -1.67 7.66 13.30
CA VAL A 522 -2.84 7.23 12.52
C VAL A 522 -2.77 7.87 11.15
N TRP A 523 -3.01 7.11 10.08
CA TRP A 523 -3.06 7.59 8.71
C TRP A 523 -4.51 7.81 8.28
N LEU A 524 -4.81 8.94 7.64
CA LEU A 524 -6.11 9.22 7.05
C LEU A 524 -5.96 9.47 5.56
N CYS A 525 -6.74 8.75 4.76
CA CYS A 525 -6.73 8.89 3.31
C CYS A 525 -8.17 8.87 2.74
N PRO A 526 -8.62 9.93 2.04
CA PRO A 526 -9.99 10.00 1.59
C PRO A 526 -10.15 9.29 0.25
N HIS A 527 -11.32 8.67 0.06
CA HIS A 527 -11.69 8.03 -1.19
C HIS A 527 -13.18 8.14 -1.47
N ARG A 528 -13.54 8.06 -2.75
CA ARG A 528 -14.93 7.97 -3.18
C ARG A 528 -15.39 6.52 -3.23
N LEU A 529 -16.59 6.26 -2.74
CA LEU A 529 -17.38 5.08 -3.11
C LEU A 529 -18.46 5.52 -4.10
N PHE A 530 -18.34 5.06 -5.35
CA PHE A 530 -19.28 5.41 -6.40
C PHE A 530 -20.61 4.67 -6.25
N LYS A 531 -21.71 5.35 -6.62
CA LYS A 531 -23.01 4.72 -6.83
C LYS A 531 -22.99 3.97 -8.16
N LEU A 532 -22.76 2.66 -8.09
CA LEU A 532 -22.67 1.77 -9.25
C LEU A 532 -24.06 1.31 -9.72
N PRO A 533 -24.21 0.88 -11.00
CA PRO A 533 -25.48 0.37 -11.53
C PRO A 533 -25.90 -0.97 -10.91
N VAL A 534 -24.96 -1.68 -10.27
CA VAL A 534 -25.17 -2.92 -9.55
C VAL A 534 -24.61 -2.77 -8.14
N LYS A 535 -25.19 -3.48 -7.18
CA LYS A 535 -24.69 -3.51 -5.81
C LYS A 535 -23.49 -4.45 -5.71
N THR A 536 -22.33 -3.90 -5.39
CA THR A 536 -21.06 -4.62 -5.21
C THR A 536 -20.80 -4.92 -3.74
N MET A 537 -19.77 -5.73 -3.43
CA MET A 537 -19.41 -6.09 -2.04
C MET A 537 -19.25 -4.88 -1.12
N VAL A 538 -18.69 -3.79 -1.65
CA VAL A 538 -18.58 -2.49 -0.99
C VAL A 538 -19.41 -1.49 -1.78
N TYR A 539 -20.22 -0.70 -1.08
CA TYR A 539 -21.17 0.24 -1.68
C TYR A 539 -21.48 1.39 -0.71
N PRO A 540 -21.82 2.60 -1.21
CA PRO A 540 -22.15 3.74 -0.36
C PRO A 540 -23.42 3.50 0.47
N GLU A 541 -23.63 4.29 1.53
CA GLU A 541 -24.84 4.26 2.36
C GLU A 541 -26.10 4.44 1.48
N PRO A 542 -27.14 3.61 1.63
CA PRO A 542 -28.39 3.82 0.90
C PRO A 542 -28.98 5.20 1.17
N GLY A 543 -29.22 5.98 0.12
CA GLY A 543 -29.79 7.33 0.21
C GLY A 543 -28.80 8.43 0.63
N PHE A 544 -27.49 8.17 0.63
CA PHE A 544 -26.47 9.16 0.99
C PHE A 544 -26.62 10.48 0.23
N GLU A 545 -27.04 10.42 -1.04
CA GLU A 545 -27.21 11.57 -1.92
C GLU A 545 -28.27 12.57 -1.42
N LEU A 546 -29.20 12.12 -0.58
CA LEU A 546 -30.27 12.95 -0.01
C LEU A 546 -29.78 13.79 1.17
N HIS A 547 -28.68 13.40 1.80
CA HIS A 547 -28.17 14.07 3.00
C HIS A 547 -27.29 15.28 2.69
N GLN A 548 -26.75 15.39 1.46
CA GLN A 548 -25.89 16.50 1.02
C GLN A 548 -24.74 16.81 2.00
N ARG A 549 -24.09 15.77 2.53
CA ARG A 549 -23.00 15.94 3.51
C ARG A 549 -21.73 16.45 2.82
N GLN A 550 -20.82 17.04 3.61
CA GLN A 550 -19.52 17.50 3.12
C GLN A 550 -18.77 16.37 2.39
N GLY A 551 -18.32 16.65 1.17
CA GLY A 551 -17.58 15.69 0.33
C GLY A 551 -18.46 14.77 -0.51
N ASP A 552 -19.72 14.56 -0.13
CA ASP A 552 -20.66 13.74 -0.90
C ASP A 552 -21.10 14.45 -2.18
N THR A 553 -21.38 13.66 -3.20
CA THR A 553 -21.90 14.12 -4.51
C THR A 553 -23.16 13.35 -4.86
N SER A 554 -23.84 13.68 -5.96
CA SER A 554 -25.02 12.91 -6.41
C SER A 554 -24.68 11.49 -6.87
N TYR A 555 -23.41 11.19 -7.14
CA TYR A 555 -22.96 9.93 -7.74
C TYR A 555 -21.90 9.18 -6.92
N ALA A 556 -21.41 9.75 -5.81
CA ALA A 556 -20.42 9.11 -4.95
C ALA A 556 -20.47 9.67 -3.53
N GLN A 557 -20.35 8.77 -2.55
CA GLN A 557 -20.19 9.12 -1.14
C GLN A 557 -18.70 9.23 -0.80
N MET A 558 -18.35 10.22 0.01
CA MET A 558 -16.98 10.36 0.49
C MET A 558 -16.74 9.48 1.72
N TYR A 559 -15.69 8.68 1.62
CA TYR A 559 -15.19 7.81 2.67
C TYR A 559 -13.76 8.19 3.03
N THR A 560 -13.28 7.64 4.14
CA THR A 560 -11.89 7.74 4.57
C THR A 560 -11.42 6.38 5.02
N ASP A 561 -10.23 6.03 4.58
CA ASP A 561 -9.45 4.96 5.18
C ASP A 561 -8.69 5.52 6.39
N ILE A 562 -8.86 4.86 7.53
CA ILE A 562 -8.15 5.14 8.77
C ILE A 562 -7.19 3.98 9.03
N GLY A 563 -5.93 4.20 8.67
CA GLY A 563 -4.86 3.21 8.82
C GLY A 563 -4.20 3.28 10.19
N ILE A 564 -4.18 2.15 10.89
CA ILE A 564 -3.52 1.97 12.19
C ILE A 564 -2.55 0.78 12.12
N TYR A 565 -1.26 1.11 12.13
CA TYR A 565 -0.17 0.15 11.95
C TYR A 565 0.85 0.32 13.08
N TYR A 566 0.60 -0.23 14.26
CA TYR A 566 1.61 -0.20 15.31
C TYR A 566 1.31 -1.16 16.46
N ALA A 567 2.22 -1.20 17.43
CA ALA A 567 1.91 -1.74 18.75
C ALA A 567 0.98 -0.77 19.51
N PRO A 568 -0.16 -1.25 20.05
CA PRO A 568 -1.01 -0.49 20.97
C PRO A 568 -0.22 0.10 22.13
N ALA A 569 -0.58 1.29 22.61
CA ALA A 569 0.16 1.91 23.70
C ALA A 569 0.15 1.09 24.99
N ALA A 570 -0.93 0.32 25.27
CA ALA A 570 -0.96 -0.66 26.34
C ALA A 570 0.18 -1.70 26.22
N VAL A 571 0.40 -2.24 25.02
CA VAL A 571 1.50 -3.19 24.76
C VAL A 571 2.85 -2.51 25.00
N LEU A 572 3.04 -1.29 24.52
CA LEU A 572 4.28 -0.52 24.72
C LEU A 572 4.56 -0.22 26.19
N ARG A 573 3.52 0.00 27.00
CA ARG A 573 3.62 0.16 28.46
C ARG A 573 3.80 -1.18 29.20
N GLY A 574 3.79 -2.32 28.51
CA GLY A 574 3.88 -3.66 29.11
C GLY A 574 2.62 -4.05 29.89
N GLU A 575 1.47 -3.53 29.47
CA GLU A 575 0.16 -3.84 30.03
C GLU A 575 -0.51 -4.99 29.27
N GLU A 576 -1.54 -5.59 29.87
CA GLU A 576 -2.38 -6.56 29.18
C GLU A 576 -3.16 -5.91 28.03
N PHE A 577 -3.18 -6.57 26.88
CA PHE A 577 -3.91 -6.15 25.69
C PHE A 577 -4.49 -7.40 25.03
N ASP A 578 -5.81 -7.43 24.86
CA ASP A 578 -6.51 -8.48 24.11
C ASP A 578 -6.79 -7.98 22.70
N GLY A 579 -5.89 -8.30 21.77
CA GLY A 579 -6.02 -7.90 20.36
C GLY A 579 -7.18 -8.57 19.65
N VAL A 580 -7.55 -9.79 20.03
CA VAL A 580 -8.68 -10.50 19.43
C VAL A 580 -9.98 -9.79 19.77
N GLU A 581 -10.18 -9.49 21.05
CA GLU A 581 -11.40 -8.84 21.49
C GLU A 581 -11.47 -7.37 21.04
N ALA A 582 -10.33 -6.67 20.98
CA ALA A 582 -10.26 -5.33 20.39
C ALA A 582 -10.66 -5.34 18.90
N VAL A 583 -10.18 -6.32 18.11
CA VAL A 583 -10.56 -6.47 16.69
C VAL A 583 -12.05 -6.83 16.54
N ARG A 584 -12.61 -7.68 17.41
CA ARG A 584 -14.06 -7.98 17.38
C ARG A 584 -14.91 -6.74 17.60
N ARG A 585 -14.59 -5.91 18.61
CA ARG A 585 -15.32 -4.66 18.87
C ARG A 585 -15.19 -3.70 17.69
N TYR A 586 -14.00 -3.62 17.11
CA TYR A 586 -13.71 -2.85 15.90
C TYR A 586 -14.56 -3.29 14.70
N GLU A 587 -14.65 -4.58 14.45
CA GLU A 587 -15.44 -5.15 13.35
C GLU A 587 -16.94 -4.88 13.53
N GLN A 588 -17.44 -5.02 14.76
CA GLN A 588 -18.83 -4.68 15.07
C GLN A 588 -19.11 -3.18 14.91
N TRP A 589 -18.17 -2.32 15.30
CA TRP A 589 -18.29 -0.89 15.09
C TRP A 589 -18.40 -0.55 13.59
N LEU A 590 -17.58 -1.17 12.74
CA LEU A 590 -17.66 -0.98 11.27
C LEU A 590 -19.04 -1.39 10.73
N ILE A 591 -19.53 -2.58 11.10
CA ILE A 591 -20.85 -3.07 10.67
C ILE A 591 -21.97 -2.10 11.07
N GLN A 592 -21.93 -1.57 12.30
CA GLN A 592 -22.94 -0.63 12.80
C GLN A 592 -22.88 0.74 12.12
N ASN A 593 -21.72 1.10 11.55
CA ASN A 593 -21.46 2.41 10.97
C ASN A 593 -21.33 2.39 9.44
N HIS A 594 -21.79 1.33 8.78
CA HIS A 594 -21.68 1.16 7.32
C HIS A 594 -20.23 1.37 6.82
N GLY A 595 -19.30 0.81 7.59
CA GLY A 595 -17.87 0.80 7.31
C GLY A 595 -17.39 -0.58 6.85
N PHE A 596 -16.22 -0.61 6.22
CA PHE A 596 -15.63 -1.81 5.65
C PHE A 596 -14.21 -2.01 6.14
N GLN A 597 -13.81 -3.26 6.30
CA GLN A 597 -12.45 -3.65 6.65
C GLN A 597 -11.75 -4.25 5.43
N PRO A 598 -10.59 -3.74 4.99
CA PRO A 598 -9.82 -4.36 3.93
C PRO A 598 -9.45 -5.79 4.27
N GLN A 599 -9.80 -6.72 3.39
CA GLN A 599 -9.65 -8.16 3.61
C GLN A 599 -8.18 -8.64 3.67
N TYR A 600 -7.18 -7.76 3.52
CA TYR A 600 -5.77 -8.13 3.68
C TYR A 600 -5.33 -8.17 5.15
N THR A 601 -6.10 -7.50 6.01
CA THR A 601 -5.92 -7.42 7.46
C THR A 601 -6.34 -8.73 8.14
N VAL A 602 -6.09 -8.83 9.44
CA VAL A 602 -6.59 -9.95 10.25
C VAL A 602 -8.06 -9.69 10.58
N THR A 603 -8.91 -10.70 10.37
CA THR A 603 -10.33 -10.64 10.73
C THR A 603 -10.72 -11.72 11.74
N GLU A 604 -11.55 -11.34 12.69
CA GLU A 604 -12.24 -12.19 13.67
C GLU A 604 -13.74 -12.38 13.32
N LEU A 605 -14.18 -11.88 12.16
CA LEU A 605 -15.56 -11.96 11.69
C LEU A 605 -16.04 -13.41 11.60
N THR A 606 -17.26 -13.62 12.08
CA THR A 606 -18.05 -14.80 11.69
C THR A 606 -18.50 -14.67 10.24
N GLU A 607 -18.89 -15.76 9.60
CA GLU A 607 -19.41 -15.71 8.22
C GLU A 607 -20.63 -14.80 8.11
N LYS A 608 -21.53 -14.90 9.10
CA LYS A 608 -22.71 -14.05 9.19
C LYS A 608 -22.33 -12.58 9.25
N ASP A 609 -21.38 -12.22 10.10
CA ASP A 609 -20.96 -10.82 10.24
C ASP A 609 -20.15 -10.33 9.04
N PHE A 610 -19.39 -11.21 8.38
CA PHE A 610 -18.73 -10.91 7.12
C PHE A 610 -19.75 -10.49 6.05
N TRP A 611 -20.84 -11.24 5.89
CA TRP A 611 -21.91 -10.89 4.95
C TRP A 611 -22.88 -9.81 5.45
N ARG A 612 -22.74 -9.35 6.71
CA ARG A 612 -23.37 -8.10 7.17
C ARG A 612 -22.52 -6.87 6.82
N MET A 613 -21.19 -7.02 6.83
CA MET A 613 -20.27 -5.97 6.42
C MET A 613 -20.23 -5.82 4.89
N PHE A 614 -20.15 -6.92 4.16
CA PHE A 614 -20.07 -6.94 2.69
C PHE A 614 -21.34 -7.49 2.05
N ASP A 615 -21.70 -6.95 0.88
CA ASP A 615 -22.79 -7.52 0.09
C ASP A 615 -22.31 -8.73 -0.75
N GLY A 616 -22.81 -9.92 -0.42
CA GLY A 616 -22.41 -11.16 -1.09
C GLY A 616 -23.18 -11.51 -2.36
N GLU A 617 -24.24 -10.78 -2.70
CA GLU A 617 -25.22 -11.25 -3.68
C GLU A 617 -24.62 -11.39 -5.09
N LEU A 618 -24.10 -10.29 -5.64
CA LEU A 618 -23.47 -10.28 -6.96
C LEU A 618 -22.27 -11.24 -7.04
N TYR A 619 -21.48 -11.29 -5.96
CA TYR A 619 -20.32 -12.15 -5.84
C TYR A 619 -20.70 -13.64 -5.94
N GLU A 620 -21.72 -14.10 -5.19
CA GLU A 620 -22.17 -15.49 -5.24
C GLU A 620 -22.89 -15.83 -6.54
N GLN A 621 -23.66 -14.89 -7.12
CA GLN A 621 -24.25 -15.05 -8.45
C GLN A 621 -23.16 -15.30 -9.50
N CYS A 622 -22.10 -14.48 -9.52
CA CYS A 622 -20.96 -14.66 -10.42
C CYS A 622 -20.25 -15.98 -10.19
N ARG A 623 -20.05 -16.38 -8.93
CA ARG A 623 -19.41 -17.67 -8.62
C ARG A 623 -20.18 -18.85 -9.17
N ARG A 624 -21.51 -18.84 -9.08
CA ARG A 624 -22.37 -19.87 -9.68
C ARG A 624 -22.31 -19.82 -11.20
N LYS A 625 -22.57 -18.64 -11.80
CA LYS A 625 -22.59 -18.44 -13.26
C LYS A 625 -21.28 -18.87 -13.93
N TYR A 626 -20.14 -18.57 -13.32
CA TYR A 626 -18.81 -18.84 -13.86
C TYR A 626 -18.14 -20.10 -13.27
N LYS A 627 -18.91 -20.99 -12.63
CA LYS A 627 -18.47 -22.30 -12.11
C LYS A 627 -17.30 -22.22 -11.10
N ALA A 628 -17.18 -21.09 -10.41
CA ALA A 628 -16.18 -20.88 -9.38
C ALA A 628 -16.51 -21.65 -8.10
N VAL A 629 -17.79 -21.92 -7.83
CA VAL A 629 -18.22 -22.76 -6.70
C VAL A 629 -17.60 -24.16 -6.83
N GLY A 630 -16.89 -24.58 -5.77
CA GLY A 630 -16.11 -25.82 -5.66
C GLY A 630 -14.91 -25.96 -6.63
N THR A 631 -14.63 -24.94 -7.42
CA THR A 631 -13.33 -24.78 -8.08
C THR A 631 -12.42 -23.90 -7.25
N PHE A 632 -12.91 -22.76 -6.77
CA PHE A 632 -12.16 -21.80 -5.97
C PHE A 632 -12.76 -21.68 -4.56
N MET A 633 -11.90 -21.47 -3.57
CA MET A 633 -12.31 -21.13 -2.18
C MET A 633 -13.21 -19.89 -2.16
N SER A 634 -14.20 -19.80 -1.26
CA SER A 634 -14.95 -18.55 -1.06
C SER A 634 -14.06 -17.46 -0.45
N VAL A 635 -14.42 -16.19 -0.67
CA VAL A 635 -13.70 -15.02 -0.18
C VAL A 635 -13.69 -14.96 1.35
N TYR A 636 -14.83 -15.28 1.99
CA TYR A 636 -14.91 -15.37 3.45
C TYR A 636 -13.93 -16.41 3.96
N TYR A 637 -14.00 -17.66 3.49
CA TYR A 637 -13.07 -18.68 3.96
C TYR A 637 -11.63 -18.29 3.64
N LYS A 638 -11.35 -17.74 2.46
CA LYS A 638 -9.99 -17.27 2.10
C LYS A 638 -9.45 -16.21 3.04
N SER A 639 -10.30 -15.40 3.64
CA SER A 639 -9.94 -14.30 4.56
C SER A 639 -10.01 -14.70 6.04
N LYS A 640 -10.82 -15.71 6.39
CA LYS A 640 -10.99 -16.24 7.74
C LYS A 640 -9.64 -16.60 8.37
N LYS A 641 -9.45 -16.16 9.62
CA LYS A 641 -8.29 -16.50 10.45
C LYS A 641 -8.32 -17.97 10.89
N GLY A 642 -7.13 -18.56 10.99
CA GLY A 642 -6.92 -19.91 11.57
C GLY A 642 -6.55 -20.97 10.55
N LYS A 643 -6.05 -22.11 11.05
CA LYS A 643 -5.78 -23.30 10.21
C LYS A 643 -7.13 -23.82 9.73
N LYS A 644 -7.26 -24.01 8.41
CA LYS A 644 -8.44 -24.66 7.85
C LYS A 644 -8.27 -26.16 7.97
N THR A 645 -9.28 -26.80 8.55
CA THR A 645 -9.33 -28.26 8.59
C THR A 645 -9.60 -28.81 7.19
N GLU A 646 -9.18 -30.05 6.94
CA GLU A 646 -9.58 -30.75 5.70
C GLU A 646 -11.11 -30.80 5.59
N LYS A 647 -11.82 -30.96 6.71
CA LYS A 647 -13.29 -30.93 6.75
C LYS A 647 -13.86 -29.62 6.17
N GLU A 648 -13.39 -28.45 6.61
CA GLU A 648 -13.87 -27.16 6.08
C GLU A 648 -13.56 -27.01 4.59
N VAL A 649 -12.43 -27.55 4.13
CA VAL A 649 -12.08 -27.54 2.69
C VAL A 649 -12.97 -28.51 1.92
N CYS A 650 -13.23 -29.70 2.46
CA CYS A 650 -14.17 -30.66 1.90
C CYS A 650 -15.60 -30.12 1.89
N GLU A 651 -16.05 -29.38 2.90
CA GLU A 651 -17.36 -28.70 2.91
C GLU A 651 -17.43 -27.65 1.81
N ALA A 652 -16.36 -26.87 1.61
CA ALA A 652 -16.26 -25.94 0.48
C ALA A 652 -16.22 -26.65 -0.89
N GLU A 653 -15.70 -27.88 -0.96
CA GLU A 653 -15.79 -28.75 -2.14
C GLU A 653 -17.22 -29.34 -2.29
N GLN A 654 -17.87 -29.72 -1.19
CA GLN A 654 -19.20 -30.35 -1.13
C GLN A 654 -20.36 -29.37 -1.24
N ALA A 655 -20.14 -28.06 -1.07
CA ALA A 655 -21.10 -27.03 -1.48
C ALA A 655 -21.51 -27.15 -2.97
N MET A 656 -20.84 -28.02 -3.74
CA MET A 656 -21.24 -28.46 -5.08
C MET A 656 -22.26 -29.62 -5.14
N LEU A 657 -22.48 -30.39 -4.07
CA LEU A 657 -23.28 -31.62 -4.13
C LEU A 657 -24.74 -31.44 -3.71
N GLU A 658 -25.09 -30.37 -3.00
CA GLU A 658 -26.48 -30.03 -2.74
C GLU A 658 -26.88 -28.71 -3.41
N PRO A 659 -28.00 -28.66 -4.14
CA PRO A 659 -28.59 -27.40 -4.56
C PRO A 659 -29.16 -26.72 -3.32
N ALA A 660 -28.34 -25.95 -2.62
CA ALA A 660 -28.79 -25.09 -1.54
C ALA A 660 -29.55 -23.90 -2.16
N TYR A 661 -30.86 -24.09 -2.38
CA TYR A 661 -31.98 -23.17 -2.17
C TYR A 661 -33.24 -23.81 -2.78
N ALA A 662 -33.75 -24.83 -2.09
CA ALA A 662 -35.16 -25.19 -2.11
C ALA A 662 -35.71 -24.88 -0.71
N GLU A 663 -36.01 -23.59 -0.49
CA GLU A 663 -37.10 -23.00 0.32
C GLU A 663 -36.83 -21.50 0.55
#